data_AF-A0A950PSY0-F1
#
_entry.id   AF-A0A950PSY0-F1
#
_cell.length_a   1.000
_cell.length_b   1.000
_cell.length_c   1.000
_cell.angle_alpha   90.00
_cell.angle_beta   90.00
_cell.angle_gamma   90.00
#
_symmetry.space_group_name_H-M   'P 1'
#
loop_
_entity.id
_entity.type
_entity.pdbx_description
1 polymer ?
#
loop_
_entity_poly.entity_id
_entity_poly.type
_entity_poly.pdbx_seq_one_letter_code
_entity_poly.pdbx_strand_id
1 'polypeptide(L)'
;VAASLDRAEQLIYTIGERRGITEFMPVSRLMKDAFDHIDRLFHMRGDRTGLTSGFRDIDAMTTGFQPGNFVIIAARPGMGKSSFALNMAVAAARLESEPIAFFSLEMSNNELIQRLICAEARISMNDMRRGNIKQHQWEEISRAMGLLNELPLYLDDLGALTVSDVRSRCRRLKSMGGLGAIFIDYLQLVRPGVLARNSNRNEELSEICRTLKMTAKDLNVPIVALAQLNRGVEIRSEKRPMLADLRDCLAGDALITNADTGARVRVSDVVTARLRFNVWALDESLKMVRRPILDAWDVGRRPIFRVTTRSGRTIRCTEGHRFLTPSGWRKLKELHAGNCVAGPRRYDAPKWTVNALTQEQAVLLGWLIGDGHLGGSAALTVSDDGDARIAVELAKREFGLRPIVKPERHDTPALRVVLTTGRLCGAGKNPLTSWLRDLGVWKTTGARKRVPDVLYGQADDVVAAFLRGLYHADGSLSRFGESTRLNCRLSTISEQLARGVQHLLLRFGINAFVRSESRHIGGYRTTTKALWTVSFTERQAVVKFLSSIGFLGTKQEKALAKLVPVKTNDSSHYDRIPLEINPRVRALRQAHGLSHAGLGWRDQGKRMSRATCGMLALRLDDEELDRLAYSDVVWEDIVSIAPEGLETAYDITVGDVHNFCVDGLVTHNSGSLEQEADVVAFLYRDGYYNPETNEPDLTEFIIAKHR
;
A
#
# COMPACT_ATOMS: atom_id res chain seq x y z
N VAL A 1 47.74 -5.49 33.90
CA VAL A 1 46.44 -4.87 33.50
C VAL A 1 46.43 -4.53 32.01
N ALA A 2 47.34 -3.71 31.50
CA ALA A 2 47.43 -3.39 30.06
C ALA A 2 47.58 -4.63 29.15
N ALA A 3 48.52 -5.54 29.46
CA ALA A 3 48.68 -6.80 28.71
C ALA A 3 47.49 -7.77 28.82
N SER A 4 46.63 -7.60 29.83
CA SER A 4 45.39 -8.37 29.99
C SER A 4 44.24 -7.72 29.20
N LEU A 5 44.26 -6.39 29.08
CA LEU A 5 43.37 -5.64 28.20
C LEU A 5 43.67 -5.94 26.74
N ASP A 6 44.93 -5.90 26.30
CA ASP A 6 45.31 -6.22 24.91
C ASP A 6 44.91 -7.66 24.51
N ARG A 7 45.03 -8.61 25.46
CA ARG A 7 44.62 -10.00 25.24
C ARG A 7 43.11 -10.15 25.21
N ALA A 8 42.38 -9.36 26.00
CA ALA A 8 40.93 -9.29 25.95
C ALA A 8 40.45 -8.58 24.67
N GLU A 9 41.14 -7.54 24.21
CA GLU A 9 40.86 -6.83 22.96
C GLU A 9 41.15 -7.73 21.76
N GLN A 10 42.26 -8.47 21.75
CA GLN A 10 42.53 -9.49 20.73
C GLN A 10 41.51 -10.62 20.76
N LEU A 11 41.10 -11.12 21.94
CA LEU A 11 40.03 -12.12 22.05
C LEU A 11 38.69 -11.57 21.55
N ILE A 12 38.35 -10.32 21.86
CA ILE A 12 37.15 -9.64 21.36
C ILE A 12 37.23 -9.41 19.85
N TYR A 13 38.41 -9.11 19.31
CA TYR A 13 38.66 -8.95 17.88
C TYR A 13 38.54 -10.28 17.14
N THR A 14 39.10 -11.36 17.70
CA THR A 14 39.01 -12.72 17.15
C THR A 14 37.59 -13.30 17.26
N ILE A 15 36.82 -12.89 18.29
CA ILE A 15 35.39 -13.21 18.43
C ILE A 15 34.54 -12.37 17.46
N GLY A 16 34.98 -11.15 17.12
CA GLY A 16 34.35 -10.27 16.13
C GLY A 16 34.44 -10.79 14.70
N GLU A 17 35.52 -11.49 14.34
CA GLU A 17 35.73 -12.06 13.00
C GLU A 17 34.90 -13.32 12.69
N ARG A 18 34.25 -13.94 13.70
CA ARG A 18 33.26 -15.02 13.45
C ARG A 18 31.85 -14.48 13.17
N ARG A 19 31.71 -13.23 12.75
CA ARG A 19 30.50 -12.75 12.09
C ARG A 19 30.54 -13.22 10.64
N GLY A 20 29.66 -14.17 10.32
CA GLY A 20 29.41 -14.65 8.96
C GLY A 20 28.91 -13.53 8.05
N ILE A 21 29.85 -12.76 7.51
CA ILE A 21 29.75 -12.20 6.17
C ILE A 21 30.08 -13.38 5.26
N THR A 22 29.10 -13.86 4.52
CA THR A 22 29.35 -14.76 3.40
C THR A 22 30.25 -14.00 2.41
N GLU A 23 31.55 -14.29 2.45
CA GLU A 23 32.46 -13.86 1.40
C GLU A 23 31.97 -14.41 0.06
N PHE A 24 32.13 -13.63 -1.02
CA PHE A 24 31.83 -14.09 -2.36
C PHE A 24 32.64 -15.36 -2.65
N MET A 25 31.96 -16.50 -2.80
CA MET A 25 32.62 -17.75 -3.17
C MET A 25 32.74 -17.85 -4.70
N PRO A 26 33.93 -18.20 -5.24
CA PRO A 26 34.08 -18.41 -6.67
C PRO A 26 33.22 -19.59 -7.12
N VAL A 27 32.56 -19.43 -8.28
CA VAL A 27 31.64 -20.44 -8.85
C VAL A 27 32.30 -21.82 -8.97
N SER A 28 33.60 -21.88 -9.27
CA SER A 28 34.35 -23.12 -9.37
C SER A 28 34.33 -23.96 -8.08
N ARG A 29 34.30 -23.33 -6.90
CA ARG A 29 34.19 -24.03 -5.62
C ARG A 29 32.77 -24.58 -5.40
N LEU A 30 31.76 -23.77 -5.73
CA LEU A 30 30.34 -24.17 -5.63
C LEU A 30 29.97 -25.27 -6.63
N MET A 31 30.60 -25.29 -7.81
CA MET A 31 30.39 -26.31 -8.84
C MET A 31 30.82 -27.70 -8.37
N LYS A 32 31.87 -27.79 -7.55
CA LYS A 32 32.31 -29.07 -6.98
C LYS A 32 31.27 -29.60 -6.00
N ASP A 33 30.81 -28.77 -5.07
CA ASP A 33 29.78 -29.15 -4.10
C ASP A 33 28.44 -29.49 -4.79
N ALA A 34 28.08 -28.75 -5.84
CA ALA A 34 26.89 -29.02 -6.66
C ALA A 34 27.01 -30.34 -7.42
N PHE A 35 28.19 -30.65 -7.97
CA PHE A 35 28.43 -31.92 -8.67
C PHE A 35 28.36 -33.10 -7.69
N ASP A 36 29.00 -33.00 -6.52
CA ASP A 36 28.94 -34.03 -5.48
C ASP A 36 27.51 -34.22 -4.93
N HIS A 37 26.69 -33.16 -4.94
CA HIS A 37 25.27 -33.26 -4.61
C HIS A 37 24.47 -33.96 -5.72
N ILE A 38 24.64 -33.57 -6.98
CA ILE A 38 23.97 -34.21 -8.13
C ILE A 38 24.35 -35.69 -8.25
N ASP A 39 25.62 -36.03 -8.03
CA ASP A 39 26.10 -37.42 -8.08
C ASP A 39 25.45 -38.27 -6.97
N ARG A 40 25.33 -37.73 -5.75
CA ARG A 40 24.56 -38.38 -4.68
C ARG A 40 23.09 -38.58 -5.06
N LEU A 41 22.45 -37.57 -5.65
CA LEU A 41 21.06 -37.67 -6.10
C LEU A 41 20.86 -38.71 -7.21
N PHE A 42 21.81 -38.81 -8.14
CA PHE A 42 21.78 -39.79 -9.22
C PHE A 42 21.85 -41.24 -8.68
N HIS A 43 22.67 -41.47 -7.65
CA HIS A 43 22.82 -42.79 -7.04
C HIS A 43 21.64 -43.17 -6.11
N MET A 44 20.88 -42.19 -5.59
CA MET A 44 19.72 -42.42 -4.70
C MET A 44 18.40 -42.75 -5.43
N ARG A 45 18.40 -42.95 -6.76
CA ARG A 45 17.27 -43.42 -7.61
C ARG A 45 15.86 -43.12 -7.05
N GLY A 46 15.50 -41.83 -7.00
CA GLY A 46 14.13 -41.38 -6.77
C GLY A 46 13.70 -41.24 -5.31
N ASP A 47 14.59 -41.44 -4.35
CA ASP A 47 14.30 -41.13 -2.95
C ASP A 47 14.29 -39.62 -2.67
N ARG A 48 13.42 -39.23 -1.73
CA ARG A 48 13.20 -37.87 -1.23
C ARG A 48 14.54 -37.20 -0.86
N THR A 49 14.74 -35.95 -1.27
CA THR A 49 15.99 -35.21 -1.05
C THR A 49 15.96 -34.33 0.19
N GLY A 50 14.77 -33.93 0.63
CA GLY A 50 14.53 -33.15 1.84
C GLY A 50 13.94 -33.96 3.00
N LEU A 51 13.63 -33.25 4.08
CA LEU A 51 13.00 -33.83 5.27
C LEU A 51 11.59 -34.35 4.95
N THR A 52 11.26 -35.55 5.43
CA THR A 52 9.91 -36.13 5.34
C THR A 52 8.84 -35.26 5.97
N SER A 53 7.68 -35.19 5.34
CA SER A 53 6.42 -34.79 5.99
C SER A 53 5.72 -35.97 6.68
N GLY A 54 6.12 -37.21 6.39
CA GLY A 54 5.40 -38.42 6.80
C GLY A 54 4.23 -38.80 5.89
N PHE A 55 3.87 -37.94 4.92
CA PHE A 55 2.81 -38.18 3.96
C PHE A 55 3.39 -38.34 2.56
N ARG A 56 3.21 -39.53 1.97
CA ARG A 56 3.81 -39.88 0.67
C ARG A 56 3.48 -38.89 -0.43
N ASP A 57 2.22 -38.45 -0.50
CA ASP A 57 1.76 -37.54 -1.55
C ASP A 57 2.38 -36.13 -1.38
N ILE A 58 2.55 -35.66 -0.14
CA ILE A 58 3.19 -34.37 0.14
C ILE A 58 4.68 -34.44 -0.19
N ASP A 59 5.35 -35.52 0.21
CA ASP A 59 6.76 -35.74 -0.10
C ASP A 59 6.99 -35.87 -1.61
N ALA A 60 6.09 -36.53 -2.34
CA ALA A 60 6.15 -36.62 -3.80
C ALA A 60 5.98 -35.24 -4.47
N MET A 61 5.09 -34.39 -3.96
CA MET A 61 4.87 -33.05 -4.49
C MET A 61 5.97 -32.05 -4.13
N THR A 62 6.62 -32.22 -2.98
CA THR A 62 7.61 -31.26 -2.46
C THR A 62 9.05 -31.75 -2.56
N THR A 63 9.28 -33.02 -2.89
CA THR A 63 10.56 -33.73 -2.74
C THR A 63 11.12 -33.71 -1.30
N GLY A 64 10.23 -33.54 -0.31
CA GLY A 64 10.57 -33.28 1.08
C GLY A 64 10.96 -31.82 1.31
N PHE A 65 10.87 -31.36 2.57
CA PHE A 65 11.24 -29.99 2.90
C PHE A 65 12.75 -29.81 2.93
N GLN A 66 13.25 -28.92 2.07
CA GLN A 66 14.68 -28.74 1.90
C GLN A 66 15.29 -27.93 3.07
N PRO A 67 16.56 -28.16 3.42
CA PRO A 67 17.30 -27.30 4.32
C PRO A 67 17.17 -25.81 3.96
N GLY A 68 16.88 -24.97 4.95
CA GLY A 68 16.66 -23.53 4.74
C GLY A 68 15.29 -23.14 4.19
N ASN A 69 14.38 -24.10 3.97
CA ASN A 69 12.99 -23.80 3.64
C ASN A 69 12.24 -23.19 4.83
N PHE A 70 11.36 -22.24 4.53
CA PHE A 70 10.33 -21.72 5.41
C PHE A 70 8.98 -22.11 4.82
N VAL A 71 8.29 -23.00 5.52
CA VAL A 71 7.02 -23.61 5.12
C VAL A 71 5.91 -23.03 5.99
N ILE A 72 4.84 -22.53 5.38
CA ILE A 72 3.64 -22.07 6.08
C ILE A 72 2.49 -23.03 5.80
N ILE A 73 1.87 -23.54 6.88
CA ILE A 73 0.63 -24.32 6.80
C ILE A 73 -0.48 -23.52 7.46
N ALA A 74 -1.44 -23.06 6.67
CA ALA A 74 -2.51 -22.18 7.12
C ALA A 74 -3.89 -22.85 7.10
N ALA A 75 -4.73 -22.60 8.11
CA ALA A 75 -6.10 -23.12 8.13
C ALA A 75 -6.98 -22.34 9.11
N ARG A 76 -8.28 -22.63 9.15
CA ARG A 76 -9.18 -22.15 10.21
C ARG A 76 -9.05 -22.97 11.51
N PRO A 77 -9.43 -22.42 12.69
CA PRO A 77 -9.52 -23.19 13.93
C PRO A 77 -10.40 -24.43 13.74
N GLY A 78 -10.03 -25.54 14.38
CA GLY A 78 -10.77 -26.81 14.25
C GLY A 78 -10.44 -27.67 13.03
N MET A 79 -9.69 -27.14 12.04
CA MET A 79 -9.29 -27.88 10.83
C MET A 79 -8.15 -28.89 11.02
N GLY A 80 -7.72 -29.14 12.27
CA GLY A 80 -6.69 -30.15 12.57
C GLY A 80 -5.22 -29.71 12.40
N LYS A 81 -4.92 -28.41 12.21
CA LYS A 81 -3.52 -27.90 12.03
C LYS A 81 -2.49 -28.48 13.01
N SER A 82 -2.70 -28.31 14.31
CA SER A 82 -1.75 -28.76 15.33
C SER A 82 -1.57 -30.29 15.30
N SER A 83 -2.66 -31.03 15.11
CA SER A 83 -2.61 -32.48 14.99
C SER A 83 -1.85 -32.93 13.75
N PHE A 84 -2.08 -32.26 12.62
CA PHE A 84 -1.37 -32.52 11.37
C PHE A 84 0.14 -32.27 11.52
N ALA A 85 0.52 -31.11 12.08
CA ALA A 85 1.92 -30.75 12.31
C ALA A 85 2.63 -31.69 13.29
N LEU A 86 1.95 -32.12 14.36
CA LEU A 86 2.49 -33.11 15.30
C LEU A 86 2.79 -34.45 14.62
N ASN A 87 1.88 -34.92 13.75
CA ASN A 87 2.11 -36.17 13.00
C ASN A 87 3.31 -36.04 12.04
N MET A 88 3.46 -34.88 11.39
CA MET A 88 4.65 -34.61 10.57
C MET A 88 5.94 -34.62 11.40
N ALA A 89 5.93 -33.98 12.57
CA ALA A 89 7.08 -33.93 13.45
C ALA A 89 7.49 -35.31 13.99
N VAL A 90 6.52 -36.15 14.36
CA VAL A 90 6.76 -37.55 14.76
C VAL A 90 7.33 -38.36 13.61
N ALA A 91 6.76 -38.24 12.41
CA ALA A 91 7.24 -38.97 11.25
C ALA A 91 8.68 -38.56 10.87
N ALA A 92 8.98 -37.27 10.94
CA ALA A 92 10.33 -36.75 10.74
C ALA A 92 11.31 -37.27 11.80
N ALA A 93 10.96 -37.20 13.09
CA ALA A 93 11.79 -37.70 14.16
C ALA A 93 12.05 -39.21 14.04
N ARG A 94 11.04 -39.98 13.60
CA ARG A 94 11.12 -41.44 13.47
C ARG A 94 11.93 -41.89 12.25
N LEU A 95 11.74 -41.25 11.10
CA LEU A 95 12.34 -41.71 9.84
C LEU A 95 13.74 -41.14 9.60
N GLU A 96 13.99 -39.90 10.02
CA GLU A 96 15.27 -39.22 9.77
C GLU A 96 16.27 -39.46 10.91
N SER A 97 15.79 -39.90 12.08
CA SER A 97 16.62 -40.09 13.29
C SER A 97 17.39 -38.82 13.72
N GLU A 98 16.90 -37.64 13.34
CA GLU A 98 17.47 -36.35 13.74
C GLU A 98 16.58 -35.62 14.77
N PRO A 99 17.17 -34.82 15.67
CA PRO A 99 16.41 -33.98 16.60
C PRO A 99 15.41 -33.05 15.92
N ILE A 100 14.14 -33.14 16.32
CA ILE A 100 13.06 -32.24 15.87
C ILE A 100 12.64 -31.34 17.01
N ALA A 101 12.65 -30.02 16.79
CA ALA A 101 12.15 -29.05 17.76
C ALA A 101 10.71 -28.66 17.45
N PHE A 102 9.81 -28.72 18.44
CA PHE A 102 8.41 -28.33 18.31
C PHE A 102 8.06 -27.28 19.36
N PHE A 103 7.81 -26.05 18.91
CA PHE A 103 7.38 -24.93 19.75
C PHE A 103 5.87 -24.80 19.70
N SER A 104 5.20 -24.98 20.83
CA SER A 104 3.77 -24.79 20.99
C SER A 104 3.50 -23.56 21.85
N LEU A 105 2.96 -22.52 21.22
CA LEU A 105 2.69 -21.24 21.84
C LEU A 105 1.24 -21.12 22.34
N GLU A 106 0.36 -22.03 21.91
CA GLU A 106 -1.05 -22.09 22.32
C GLU A 106 -1.33 -23.24 23.29
N MET A 107 -0.79 -24.43 23.01
CA MET A 107 -1.08 -25.65 23.77
C MET A 107 0.05 -26.01 24.73
N SER A 108 -0.31 -26.61 25.88
CA SER A 108 0.68 -27.13 26.84
C SER A 108 1.33 -28.43 26.37
N ASN A 109 2.53 -28.71 26.86
CA ASN A 109 3.25 -29.96 26.58
C ASN A 109 2.42 -31.20 26.96
N ASN A 110 1.65 -31.13 28.05
CA ASN A 110 0.75 -32.22 28.47
C ASN A 110 -0.34 -32.49 27.44
N GLU A 111 -0.94 -31.44 26.87
CA GLU A 111 -1.96 -31.61 25.83
C GLU A 111 -1.35 -32.20 24.56
N LEU A 112 -0.16 -31.75 24.15
CA LEU A 112 0.55 -32.30 22.98
C LEU A 112 0.86 -33.79 23.18
N ILE A 113 1.43 -34.17 24.33
CA ILE A 113 1.74 -35.57 24.66
C ILE A 113 0.48 -36.42 24.66
N GLN A 114 -0.62 -35.93 25.25
CA GLN A 114 -1.91 -36.65 25.19
C GLN A 114 -2.36 -36.89 23.74
N ARG A 115 -2.19 -35.91 22.85
CA ARG A 115 -2.50 -36.09 21.42
C ARG A 115 -1.62 -37.14 20.77
N LEU A 116 -0.32 -37.11 21.06
CA LEU A 116 0.65 -38.07 20.53
C LEU A 116 0.33 -39.50 20.98
N ILE A 117 0.05 -39.69 22.27
CA ILE A 117 -0.35 -41.00 22.82
C ILE A 117 -1.66 -41.47 22.16
N CYS A 118 -2.66 -40.61 22.05
CA CYS A 118 -3.93 -40.97 21.42
C CYS A 118 -3.75 -41.34 19.94
N ALA A 119 -2.90 -40.60 19.21
CA ALA A 119 -2.61 -40.87 17.80
C ALA A 119 -1.88 -42.20 17.60
N GLU A 120 -0.87 -42.48 18.41
CA GLU A 120 -0.07 -43.71 18.33
C GLU A 120 -0.85 -44.94 18.82
N ALA A 121 -1.60 -44.81 19.92
CA ALA A 121 -2.43 -45.88 20.48
C ALA A 121 -3.77 -46.07 19.74
N ARG A 122 -4.13 -45.17 18.81
CA ARG A 122 -5.42 -45.13 18.11
C ARG A 122 -6.64 -45.08 19.04
N ILE A 123 -6.55 -44.26 20.08
CA ILE A 123 -7.60 -44.06 21.08
C ILE A 123 -8.27 -42.70 20.87
N SER A 124 -9.59 -42.66 21.10
CA SER A 124 -10.37 -41.42 21.08
C SER A 124 -9.86 -40.45 22.14
N MET A 125 -9.57 -39.21 21.71
CA MET A 125 -9.17 -38.13 22.62
C MET A 125 -10.26 -37.79 23.65
N ASN A 126 -11.53 -37.96 23.29
CA ASN A 126 -12.64 -37.74 24.22
C ASN A 126 -12.66 -38.80 25.32
N ASP A 127 -12.34 -40.05 24.99
CA ASP A 127 -12.30 -41.14 25.96
C ASP A 127 -11.10 -40.97 26.90
N MET A 128 -9.93 -40.60 26.36
CA MET A 128 -8.75 -40.24 27.15
C MET A 128 -9.04 -39.09 28.12
N ARG A 129 -9.69 -38.01 27.65
CA ARG A 129 -10.04 -36.85 28.49
C ARG A 129 -11.08 -37.16 29.57
N ARG A 130 -12.03 -38.06 29.29
CA ARG A 130 -13.06 -38.49 30.25
C ARG A 130 -12.58 -39.59 31.19
N GLY A 131 -11.38 -40.14 30.97
CA GLY A 131 -10.88 -41.30 31.71
C GLY A 131 -11.61 -42.61 31.36
N ASN A 132 -12.34 -42.66 30.24
CA ASN A 132 -13.08 -43.83 29.79
C ASN A 132 -12.16 -44.80 29.02
N ILE A 133 -11.07 -45.23 29.66
CA ILE A 133 -10.06 -46.10 29.06
C ILE A 133 -10.36 -47.55 29.45
N LYS A 134 -10.59 -48.40 28.45
CA LYS A 134 -10.83 -49.84 28.65
C LYS A 134 -9.53 -50.55 29.03
N GLN A 135 -9.64 -51.69 29.72
CA GLN A 135 -8.46 -52.44 30.21
C GLN A 135 -7.43 -52.77 29.12
N HIS A 136 -7.88 -53.22 27.93
CA HIS A 136 -6.97 -53.53 26.82
C HIS A 136 -6.28 -52.29 26.22
N GLN A 137 -6.89 -51.11 26.35
CA GLN A 137 -6.32 -49.86 25.82
C GLN A 137 -5.11 -49.39 26.65
N TRP A 138 -4.99 -49.82 27.91
CA TRP A 138 -3.81 -49.53 28.72
C TRP A 138 -2.53 -50.16 28.18
N GLU A 139 -2.64 -51.34 27.57
CA GLU A 139 -1.50 -51.99 26.89
C GLU A 139 -1.07 -51.20 25.65
N GLU A 140 -2.04 -50.70 24.87
CA GLU A 140 -1.80 -49.86 23.69
C GLU A 140 -1.16 -48.51 24.08
N ILE A 141 -1.65 -47.87 25.14
CA ILE A 141 -1.07 -46.64 25.69
C ILE A 141 0.37 -46.88 26.15
N SER A 142 0.62 -47.95 26.89
CA SER A 142 1.96 -48.27 27.39
C SER A 142 2.95 -48.49 26.25
N ARG A 143 2.52 -49.21 25.19
CA ARG A 143 3.32 -49.40 23.98
C ARG A 143 3.60 -48.07 23.26
N ALA A 144 2.57 -47.23 23.11
CA ALA A 144 2.70 -45.91 22.50
C ALA A 144 3.69 -45.02 23.28
N MET A 145 3.62 -45.02 24.61
CA MET A 145 4.57 -44.27 25.45
C MET A 145 6.00 -44.76 25.28
N GLY A 146 6.22 -46.08 25.18
CA GLY A 146 7.54 -46.65 24.90
C GLY A 146 8.12 -46.16 23.58
N LEU A 147 7.32 -46.21 22.50
CA LEU A 147 7.74 -45.73 21.17
C LEU A 147 8.03 -44.23 21.17
N LEU A 148 7.20 -43.43 21.82
CA LEU A 148 7.38 -41.97 21.87
C LEU A 148 8.62 -41.56 22.68
N ASN A 149 8.98 -42.33 23.71
CA ASN A 149 10.15 -42.04 24.55
C ASN A 149 11.49 -42.19 23.80
N GLU A 150 11.52 -43.00 22.73
CA GLU A 150 12.72 -43.19 21.91
C GLU A 150 12.89 -42.12 20.82
N LEU A 151 11.87 -41.32 20.55
CA LEU A 151 11.91 -40.33 19.48
C LEU A 151 12.76 -39.11 19.88
N PRO A 152 13.61 -38.60 18.99
CA PRO A 152 14.36 -37.36 19.20
C PRO A 152 13.46 -36.13 18.99
N LEU A 153 12.30 -36.07 19.63
CA LEU A 153 11.31 -34.99 19.53
C LEU A 153 11.33 -34.14 20.80
N TYR A 154 11.66 -32.86 20.66
CA TYR A 154 11.79 -31.90 21.75
C TYR A 154 10.61 -30.91 21.74
N LEU A 155 9.77 -30.95 22.77
CA LEU A 155 8.60 -30.08 22.90
C LEU A 155 8.89 -28.89 23.82
N ASP A 156 8.41 -27.72 23.44
CA ASP A 156 8.58 -26.46 24.17
C ASP A 156 7.26 -25.69 24.18
N ASP A 157 6.64 -25.56 25.36
CA ASP A 157 5.34 -24.91 25.54
C ASP A 157 5.42 -23.51 26.18
N LEU A 158 6.62 -22.89 26.15
CA LEU A 158 6.78 -21.56 26.74
C LEU A 158 5.97 -20.51 25.97
N GLY A 159 4.98 -19.95 26.64
CA GLY A 159 4.16 -18.86 26.12
C GLY A 159 4.98 -17.59 25.87
N ALA A 160 4.73 -16.93 24.74
CA ALA A 160 5.31 -15.64 24.35
C ALA A 160 6.81 -15.63 24.02
N LEU A 161 7.30 -16.61 23.24
CA LEU A 161 8.67 -16.61 22.71
C LEU A 161 8.90 -15.53 21.66
N THR A 162 10.10 -14.93 21.66
CA THR A 162 10.61 -14.14 20.55
C THR A 162 11.32 -15.02 19.51
N VAL A 163 11.49 -14.52 18.29
CA VAL A 163 12.25 -15.25 17.25
C VAL A 163 13.71 -15.48 17.68
N SER A 164 14.29 -14.57 18.48
CA SER A 164 15.64 -14.74 19.02
C SER A 164 15.71 -15.87 20.04
N ASP A 165 14.66 -16.09 20.83
CA ASP A 165 14.58 -17.20 21.79
C ASP A 165 14.53 -18.54 21.07
N VAL A 166 13.65 -18.65 20.06
CA VAL A 166 13.55 -19.83 19.19
C VAL A 166 14.93 -20.15 18.58
N ARG A 167 15.56 -19.15 17.94
CA ARG A 167 16.89 -19.30 17.34
C ARG A 167 17.95 -19.76 18.33
N SER A 168 17.99 -19.18 19.53
CA SER A 168 19.00 -19.49 20.55
C SER A 168 18.84 -20.93 21.07
N ARG A 169 17.61 -21.37 21.30
CA ARG A 169 17.30 -22.76 21.73
C ARG A 169 17.64 -23.77 20.65
N CYS A 170 17.26 -23.50 19.40
CA CYS A 170 17.60 -24.36 18.27
C CYS A 170 19.11 -24.44 18.03
N ARG A 171 19.87 -23.34 18.19
CA ARG A 171 21.35 -23.39 18.12
C ARG A 171 21.94 -24.30 19.19
N ARG A 172 21.42 -24.22 20.42
CA ARG A 172 21.85 -25.09 21.52
C ARG A 172 21.56 -26.56 21.21
N LEU A 173 20.34 -26.87 20.76
CA LEU A 173 19.96 -28.23 20.38
C LEU A 173 20.86 -28.78 19.26
N LYS A 174 21.08 -27.97 18.21
CA LYS A 174 21.98 -28.30 17.10
C LYS A 174 23.41 -28.61 17.57
N SER A 175 23.93 -27.89 18.57
CA SER A 175 25.25 -28.14 19.15
C SER A 175 25.35 -29.39 20.01
N MET A 176 24.22 -29.93 20.49
CA MET A 176 24.17 -31.08 21.40
C MET A 176 23.96 -32.42 20.71
N GLY A 177 23.61 -32.45 19.42
CA GLY A 177 23.35 -33.70 18.72
C GLY A 177 22.70 -33.57 17.35
N GLY A 178 22.71 -32.39 16.73
CA GLY A 178 22.03 -32.12 15.46
C GLY A 178 20.66 -31.47 15.62
N LEU A 179 20.05 -31.11 14.49
CA LEU A 179 18.71 -30.54 14.38
C LEU A 179 18.24 -30.76 12.95
N GLY A 180 17.15 -31.50 12.75
CA GLY A 180 16.60 -31.79 11.44
C GLY A 180 15.50 -30.83 11.01
N ALA A 181 14.67 -30.35 11.95
CA ALA A 181 13.60 -29.41 11.63
C ALA A 181 13.11 -28.62 12.84
N ILE A 182 12.41 -27.52 12.54
CA ILE A 182 11.74 -26.68 13.55
C ILE A 182 10.27 -26.56 13.19
N PHE A 183 9.38 -26.89 14.12
CA PHE A 183 7.93 -26.69 14.03
C PHE A 183 7.50 -25.58 14.98
N ILE A 184 6.61 -24.68 14.54
CA ILE A 184 6.08 -23.57 15.35
C ILE A 184 4.56 -23.53 15.25
N ASP A 185 3.87 -23.77 16.35
CA ASP A 185 2.40 -23.75 16.48
C ASP A 185 1.94 -22.69 17.48
N TYR A 186 1.43 -21.52 17.10
CA TYR A 186 1.30 -20.97 15.76
C TYR A 186 1.96 -19.59 15.67
N LEU A 187 2.34 -19.23 14.46
CA LEU A 187 3.16 -18.07 14.12
C LEU A 187 2.66 -16.75 14.72
N GLN A 188 1.34 -16.53 14.75
CA GLN A 188 0.73 -15.31 15.28
C GLN A 188 0.77 -15.19 16.82
N LEU A 189 1.44 -16.09 17.55
CA LEU A 189 1.73 -15.92 18.98
C LEU A 189 3.20 -15.60 19.28
N VAL A 190 4.07 -15.64 18.26
CA VAL A 190 5.45 -15.20 18.38
C VAL A 190 5.48 -13.68 18.67
N ARG A 191 6.33 -13.27 19.62
CA ARG A 191 6.55 -11.87 19.97
C ARG A 191 7.67 -11.29 19.11
N PRO A 192 7.56 -10.04 18.63
CA PRO A 192 8.71 -9.35 18.06
C PRO A 192 9.72 -8.99 19.18
N GLY A 193 10.96 -8.67 18.79
CA GLY A 193 12.00 -8.25 19.75
C GLY A 193 11.67 -6.94 20.48
N VAL A 194 12.43 -6.62 21.54
CA VAL A 194 12.20 -5.50 22.47
C VAL A 194 12.08 -4.12 21.78
N LEU A 195 12.64 -3.96 20.57
CA LEU A 195 12.63 -2.72 19.79
C LEU A 195 11.31 -2.42 19.06
N ALA A 196 10.38 -3.37 18.99
CA ALA A 196 9.19 -3.28 18.13
C ALA A 196 7.88 -2.88 18.86
N ARG A 197 7.94 -2.36 20.10
CA ARG A 197 6.75 -2.14 20.96
C ARG A 197 5.67 -1.18 20.42
N ASN A 198 5.95 -0.42 19.36
CA ASN A 198 5.00 0.49 18.71
C ASN A 198 4.63 0.10 17.26
N SER A 199 5.05 -1.09 16.79
CA SER A 199 4.78 -1.55 15.42
C SER A 199 3.42 -2.25 15.31
N ASN A 200 2.82 -2.22 14.11
CA ASN A 200 1.52 -2.85 13.89
C ASN A 200 1.66 -4.38 13.87
N ARG A 201 0.69 -5.14 14.42
CA ARG A 201 0.79 -6.62 14.57
C ARG A 201 1.10 -7.37 13.27
N ASN A 202 0.72 -6.81 12.11
CA ASN A 202 1.03 -7.39 10.82
C ASN A 202 2.45 -7.06 10.33
N GLU A 203 3.01 -5.90 10.68
CA GLU A 203 4.44 -5.59 10.46
C GLU A 203 5.30 -6.51 11.33
N GLU A 204 4.93 -6.67 12.61
CA GLU A 204 5.54 -7.64 13.51
C GLU A 204 5.55 -9.04 12.88
N LEU A 205 4.40 -9.47 12.33
CA LEU A 205 4.29 -10.78 11.69
C LEU A 205 5.17 -10.90 10.44
N SER A 206 5.31 -9.83 9.66
CA SER A 206 6.18 -9.78 8.48
C SER A 206 7.65 -9.89 8.86
N GLU A 207 8.06 -9.13 9.88
CA GLU A 207 9.41 -9.19 10.45
C GLU A 207 9.71 -10.57 11.04
N ILE A 208 8.74 -11.16 11.74
CA ILE A 208 8.83 -12.53 12.27
C ILE A 208 9.06 -13.53 11.12
N CYS A 209 8.28 -13.47 10.05
CA CYS A 209 8.44 -14.36 8.88
C CYS A 209 9.82 -14.23 8.25
N ARG A 210 10.27 -12.99 8.02
CA ARG A 210 11.59 -12.72 7.44
C ARG A 210 12.72 -13.23 8.34
N THR A 211 12.61 -12.99 9.64
CA THR A 211 13.61 -13.44 10.63
C THR A 211 13.62 -14.97 10.76
N LEU A 212 12.46 -15.63 10.68
CA LEU A 212 12.37 -17.08 10.64
C LEU A 212 12.96 -17.66 9.36
N LYS A 213 12.71 -17.04 8.20
CA LYS A 213 13.34 -17.44 6.92
C LYS A 213 14.86 -17.32 6.98
N MET A 214 15.38 -16.24 7.56
CA MET A 214 16.81 -16.10 7.82
C MET A 214 17.31 -17.17 8.79
N THR A 215 16.57 -17.46 9.86
CA THR A 215 16.91 -18.50 10.84
C THR A 215 16.96 -19.89 10.20
N ALA A 216 16.03 -20.21 9.30
CA ALA A 216 16.01 -21.45 8.54
C ALA A 216 17.30 -21.61 7.73
N LYS A 217 17.72 -20.56 7.02
CA LYS A 217 18.96 -20.52 6.24
C LYS A 217 20.21 -20.63 7.12
N ASP A 218 20.27 -19.85 8.20
CA ASP A 218 21.40 -19.82 9.15
C ASP A 218 21.62 -21.18 9.82
N LEU A 219 20.52 -21.83 10.22
CA LEU A 219 20.55 -23.15 10.83
C LEU A 219 20.61 -24.27 9.80
N ASN A 220 20.45 -23.98 8.51
CA ASN A 220 20.37 -24.95 7.43
C ASN A 220 19.39 -26.10 7.73
N VAL A 221 18.18 -25.76 8.17
CA VAL A 221 17.09 -26.70 8.47
C VAL A 221 15.75 -26.13 7.99
N PRO A 222 14.79 -26.97 7.59
CA PRO A 222 13.43 -26.52 7.33
C PRO A 222 12.75 -26.00 8.61
N ILE A 223 11.99 -24.91 8.47
CA ILE A 223 11.08 -24.40 9.50
C ILE A 223 9.64 -24.52 8.98
N VAL A 224 8.79 -25.25 9.69
CA VAL A 224 7.36 -25.40 9.43
C VAL A 224 6.58 -24.56 10.45
N ALA A 225 5.98 -23.46 9.99
CA ALA A 225 5.19 -22.56 10.82
C ALA A 225 3.70 -22.72 10.52
N LEU A 226 2.91 -22.96 11.56
CA LEU A 226 1.46 -23.00 11.45
C LEU A 226 0.90 -21.58 11.51
N ALA A 227 -0.06 -21.28 10.65
CA ALA A 227 -0.72 -19.99 10.61
C ALA A 227 -2.25 -20.14 10.72
N GLN A 228 -2.88 -19.27 11.49
CA GLN A 228 -4.33 -19.20 11.53
C GLN A 228 -4.89 -18.29 10.41
N LEU A 229 -5.91 -18.76 9.67
CA LEU A 229 -6.63 -17.97 8.68
C LEU A 229 -7.65 -17.02 9.31
N ASN A 230 -7.87 -15.88 8.67
CA ASN A 230 -8.89 -14.90 9.06
C ASN A 230 -10.31 -15.47 8.96
N ARG A 231 -11.24 -14.97 9.79
CA ARG A 231 -12.66 -15.38 9.79
C ARG A 231 -13.43 -15.03 8.50
N GLY A 232 -12.90 -14.13 7.66
CA GLY A 232 -13.56 -13.68 6.42
C GLY A 232 -13.83 -14.80 5.39
N VAL A 233 -13.08 -15.90 5.44
CA VAL A 233 -13.33 -17.11 4.63
C VAL A 233 -14.73 -17.68 4.85
N GLU A 234 -15.29 -17.49 6.05
CA GLU A 234 -16.60 -18.03 6.47
C GLU A 234 -17.79 -17.24 5.92
N ILE A 235 -17.57 -16.08 5.28
CA ILE A 235 -18.66 -15.26 4.73
C ILE A 235 -18.89 -15.56 3.24
N ARG A 236 -17.94 -16.23 2.57
CA ARG A 236 -17.99 -16.51 1.13
C ARG A 236 -18.93 -17.67 0.78
N SER A 237 -19.44 -17.68 -0.45
CA SER A 237 -20.11 -18.86 -1.02
C SER A 237 -19.15 -20.05 -1.15
N GLU A 238 -17.90 -19.79 -1.54
CA GLU A 238 -16.83 -20.80 -1.62
C GLU A 238 -15.90 -20.69 -0.40
N LYS A 239 -15.90 -21.74 0.45
CA LYS A 239 -15.15 -21.76 1.72
C LYS A 239 -13.72 -22.26 1.58
N ARG A 240 -13.33 -22.74 0.40
CA ARG A 240 -11.99 -23.28 0.13
C ARG A 240 -10.93 -22.17 0.27
N PRO A 241 -9.84 -22.38 1.02
CA PRO A 241 -8.80 -21.38 1.23
C PRO A 241 -8.00 -21.10 -0.05
N MET A 242 -7.56 -19.86 -0.21
CA MET A 242 -6.73 -19.42 -1.34
C MET A 242 -5.62 -18.47 -0.87
N LEU A 243 -4.53 -18.32 -1.64
CA LEU A 243 -3.44 -17.38 -1.31
C LEU A 243 -3.97 -15.96 -1.07
N ALA A 244 -5.02 -15.58 -1.79
CA ALA A 244 -5.73 -14.32 -1.65
C ALA A 244 -6.35 -14.08 -0.26
N ASP A 245 -6.57 -15.10 0.56
CA ASP A 245 -7.11 -14.96 1.93
C ASP A 245 -6.11 -14.33 2.91
N LEU A 246 -4.86 -14.20 2.47
CA LEU A 246 -3.78 -13.49 3.15
C LEU A 246 -3.55 -12.08 2.58
N ARG A 247 -4.34 -11.63 1.59
CA ARG A 247 -4.03 -10.45 0.76
C ARG A 247 -5.04 -9.29 0.91
N ASP A 248 -4.56 -8.10 0.55
CA ASP A 248 -5.26 -6.81 0.53
C ASP A 248 -5.53 -6.45 -0.96
N CYS A 249 -6.67 -5.84 -1.35
CA CYS A 249 -7.00 -5.69 -2.79
C CYS A 249 -7.69 -4.36 -3.17
N LEU A 250 -7.49 -3.93 -4.42
CA LEU A 250 -8.01 -2.72 -5.05
C LEU A 250 -9.04 -3.02 -6.14
N ALA A 251 -9.94 -2.09 -6.43
CA ALA A 251 -10.80 -2.18 -7.62
C ALA A 251 -9.99 -1.91 -8.90
N GLY A 252 -10.41 -2.50 -10.02
CA GLY A 252 -9.65 -2.41 -11.29
C GLY A 252 -9.54 -1.01 -11.87
N ASP A 253 -10.53 -0.14 -11.60
CA ASP A 253 -10.55 1.23 -12.10
C ASP A 253 -9.67 2.20 -11.30
N ALA A 254 -9.12 1.76 -10.17
CA ALA A 254 -8.21 2.55 -9.36
C ALA A 254 -6.98 3.00 -10.16
N LEU A 255 -6.56 4.26 -10.01
CA LEU A 255 -5.49 4.84 -10.82
C LEU A 255 -4.18 4.95 -10.05
N ILE A 256 -3.13 4.35 -10.61
CA ILE A 256 -1.75 4.45 -10.16
C ILE A 256 -1.00 5.40 -11.09
N THR A 257 -0.09 6.17 -10.51
CA THR A 257 0.77 7.07 -11.29
C THR A 257 2.12 6.40 -11.53
N ASN A 258 2.53 6.29 -12.78
CA ASN A 258 3.89 5.97 -13.15
C ASN A 258 4.79 7.14 -12.72
N ALA A 259 5.63 6.95 -11.72
CA ALA A 259 6.47 7.96 -11.11
C ALA A 259 7.62 8.42 -12.00
N ASP A 260 7.95 7.66 -13.05
CA ASP A 260 8.96 8.08 -14.01
C ASP A 260 8.38 8.94 -15.14
N THR A 261 7.19 8.61 -15.63
CA THR A 261 6.58 9.28 -16.80
C THR A 261 5.42 10.20 -16.46
N GLY A 262 4.92 10.16 -15.22
CA GLY A 262 3.69 10.84 -14.80
C GLY A 262 2.40 10.19 -15.28
N ALA A 263 2.44 9.20 -16.17
CA ALA A 263 1.25 8.59 -16.75
C ALA A 263 0.34 7.96 -15.68
N ARG A 264 -0.98 8.13 -15.85
CA ARG A 264 -2.01 7.55 -14.97
C ARG A 264 -2.50 6.24 -15.58
N VAL A 265 -2.31 5.13 -14.88
CA VAL A 265 -2.61 3.78 -15.37
C VAL A 265 -3.61 3.11 -14.42
N ARG A 266 -4.62 2.44 -14.96
CA ARG A 266 -5.57 1.67 -14.16
C ARG A 266 -4.91 0.41 -13.62
N VAL A 267 -5.25 0.02 -12.40
CA VAL A 267 -4.76 -1.22 -11.80
C VAL A 267 -5.07 -2.44 -12.67
N SER A 268 -6.26 -2.50 -13.29
CA SER A 268 -6.60 -3.56 -14.24
C SER A 268 -5.61 -3.65 -15.41
N ASP A 269 -5.21 -2.51 -15.96
CA ASP A 269 -4.34 -2.44 -17.13
C ASP A 269 -2.91 -2.85 -16.77
N VAL A 270 -2.46 -2.54 -15.54
CA VAL A 270 -1.18 -3.03 -15.01
C VAL A 270 -1.13 -4.56 -15.04
N VAL A 271 -2.23 -5.21 -14.65
CA VAL A 271 -2.34 -6.68 -14.63
C VAL A 271 -2.46 -7.23 -16.04
N THR A 272 -3.43 -6.75 -16.82
CA THR A 272 -3.74 -7.29 -18.16
C THR A 272 -2.57 -7.11 -19.13
N ALA A 273 -1.94 -5.94 -19.15
CA ALA A 273 -0.79 -5.66 -20.02
C ALA A 273 0.56 -6.02 -19.37
N ARG A 274 0.56 -6.64 -18.17
CA ARG A 274 1.75 -7.04 -17.41
C ARG A 274 2.78 -5.91 -17.29
N LEU A 275 2.30 -4.70 -17.03
CA LEU A 275 3.16 -3.51 -16.96
C LEU A 275 4.04 -3.56 -15.71
N ARG A 276 5.29 -3.12 -15.84
CA ARG A 276 6.26 -2.98 -14.75
C ARG A 276 6.89 -1.61 -14.88
N PHE A 277 6.64 -0.74 -13.91
CA PHE A 277 7.16 0.63 -13.88
C PHE A 277 7.30 1.10 -12.42
N ASN A 278 8.00 2.22 -12.21
CA ASN A 278 8.12 2.79 -10.88
C ASN A 278 6.85 3.52 -10.47
N VAL A 279 6.36 3.24 -9.27
CA VAL A 279 5.26 3.96 -8.62
C VAL A 279 5.80 4.87 -7.53
N TRP A 280 4.98 5.84 -7.12
CA TRP A 280 5.25 6.63 -5.93
C TRP A 280 4.95 5.79 -4.69
N ALA A 281 5.92 5.71 -3.79
CA ALA A 281 5.84 5.02 -2.51
C ALA A 281 6.44 5.90 -1.40
N LEU A 282 6.20 5.56 -0.15
CA LEU A 282 6.83 6.20 1.00
C LEU A 282 7.99 5.35 1.52
N ASP A 283 9.11 5.99 1.82
CA ASP A 283 10.17 5.39 2.63
C ASP A 283 9.88 5.52 4.13
N GLU A 284 10.77 4.98 4.97
CA GLU A 284 10.68 5.02 6.42
C GLU A 284 10.68 6.46 6.99
N SER A 285 11.19 7.44 6.23
CA SER A 285 11.22 8.86 6.56
C SER A 285 9.96 9.61 6.09
N LEU A 286 8.95 8.90 5.59
CA LEU A 286 7.73 9.47 5.02
C LEU A 286 8.00 10.42 3.85
N LYS A 287 9.07 10.15 3.07
CA LYS A 287 9.39 10.85 1.83
C LYS A 287 8.90 10.07 0.63
N MET A 288 8.48 10.79 -0.40
CA MET A 288 8.04 10.17 -1.65
C MET A 288 9.24 9.66 -2.44
N VAL A 289 9.26 8.36 -2.70
CA VAL A 289 10.31 7.66 -3.44
C VAL A 289 9.73 6.87 -4.60
N ARG A 290 10.56 6.60 -5.61
CA ARG A 290 10.21 5.77 -6.76
C ARG A 290 10.54 4.31 -6.48
N ARG A 291 9.58 3.41 -6.65
CA ARG A 291 9.78 1.96 -6.45
C ARG A 291 9.10 1.13 -7.52
N PRO A 292 9.73 0.05 -8.01
CA PRO A 292 9.19 -0.73 -9.10
C PRO A 292 8.01 -1.58 -8.64
N ILE A 293 7.00 -1.70 -9.50
CA ILE A 293 6.05 -2.82 -9.43
C ILE A 293 6.85 -4.08 -9.74
N LEU A 294 6.89 -5.01 -8.80
CA LEU A 294 7.50 -6.34 -8.96
C LEU A 294 6.50 -7.31 -9.58
N ASP A 295 5.25 -7.26 -9.11
CA ASP A 295 4.21 -8.18 -9.57
C ASP A 295 2.80 -7.59 -9.44
N ALA A 296 1.87 -8.11 -10.24
CA ALA A 296 0.48 -7.69 -10.25
C ALA A 296 -0.44 -8.78 -10.83
N TRP A 297 -1.58 -9.04 -10.19
CA TRP A 297 -2.50 -10.12 -10.59
C TRP A 297 -3.98 -9.79 -10.25
N ASP A 298 -4.88 -10.57 -10.85
CA ASP A 298 -6.31 -10.59 -10.55
C ASP A 298 -6.57 -11.52 -9.34
N VAL A 299 -7.36 -11.04 -8.38
CA VAL A 299 -7.71 -11.74 -7.12
C VAL A 299 -9.11 -12.36 -7.15
N GLY A 300 -9.87 -12.11 -8.22
CA GLY A 300 -11.25 -12.50 -8.42
C GLY A 300 -12.24 -11.51 -7.84
N ARG A 301 -13.53 -11.88 -7.85
CA ARG A 301 -14.59 -11.00 -7.36
C ARG A 301 -14.54 -10.86 -5.84
N ARG A 302 -14.63 -9.63 -5.36
CA ARG A 302 -14.60 -9.26 -3.93
C ARG A 302 -15.59 -8.12 -3.63
N PRO A 303 -16.08 -8.01 -2.38
CA PRO A 303 -16.79 -6.82 -1.93
C PRO A 303 -15.87 -5.59 -1.97
N ILE A 304 -16.31 -4.56 -2.68
CA ILE A 304 -15.61 -3.27 -2.80
C ILE A 304 -16.32 -2.23 -1.95
N PHE A 305 -15.51 -1.39 -1.31
CA PHE A 305 -15.90 -0.23 -0.54
C PHE A 305 -15.28 1.02 -1.15
N ARG A 306 -16.07 2.07 -1.30
CA ARG A 306 -15.59 3.41 -1.63
C ARG A 306 -15.26 4.15 -0.35
N VAL A 307 -14.00 4.55 -0.21
CA VAL A 307 -13.53 5.45 0.84
C VAL A 307 -13.42 6.84 0.27
N THR A 308 -14.07 7.82 0.91
CA THR A 308 -14.00 9.23 0.52
C THR A 308 -13.37 10.05 1.63
N THR A 309 -12.40 10.88 1.28
CA THR A 309 -11.69 11.75 2.22
C THR A 309 -12.21 13.19 2.19
N ARG A 310 -11.79 14.00 3.16
CA ARG A 310 -12.20 15.39 3.32
C ARG A 310 -11.76 16.29 2.18
N SER A 311 -10.62 16.02 1.54
CA SER A 311 -10.22 16.71 0.31
C SER A 311 -11.02 16.27 -0.92
N GLY A 312 -11.88 15.25 -0.80
CA GLY A 312 -12.66 14.70 -1.90
C GLY A 312 -11.94 13.59 -2.67
N ARG A 313 -10.73 13.16 -2.27
CA ARG A 313 -10.09 11.97 -2.86
C ARG A 313 -10.91 10.73 -2.54
N THR A 314 -11.01 9.82 -3.51
CA THR A 314 -11.79 8.59 -3.41
C THR A 314 -10.98 7.40 -3.87
N ILE A 315 -10.98 6.33 -3.09
CA ILE A 315 -10.38 5.04 -3.46
C ILE A 315 -11.44 3.94 -3.32
N ARG A 316 -11.34 2.93 -4.18
CA ARG A 316 -12.22 1.76 -4.17
C ARG A 316 -11.37 0.52 -3.87
N CYS A 317 -11.65 -0.15 -2.76
CA CYS A 317 -10.83 -1.26 -2.27
C CYS A 317 -11.63 -2.25 -1.42
N THR A 318 -11.04 -3.39 -1.09
CA THR A 318 -11.65 -4.37 -0.18
C THR A 318 -11.55 -3.93 1.28
N GLU A 319 -12.37 -4.52 2.16
CA GLU A 319 -12.35 -4.24 3.61
C GLU A 319 -11.01 -4.57 4.30
N GLY A 320 -10.21 -5.45 3.69
CA GLY A 320 -8.89 -5.83 4.17
C GLY A 320 -7.82 -4.79 3.85
N HIS A 321 -8.07 -3.92 2.86
CA HIS A 321 -7.06 -3.00 2.33
C HIS A 321 -6.52 -2.06 3.39
N ARG A 322 -5.19 -1.87 3.41
CA ARG A 322 -4.51 -1.11 4.47
C ARG A 322 -4.17 0.29 4.03
N PHE A 323 -4.40 1.22 4.95
CA PHE A 323 -4.04 2.63 4.83
C PHE A 323 -3.03 2.99 5.91
N LEU A 324 -2.07 3.83 5.56
CA LEU A 324 -1.16 4.38 6.56
C LEU A 324 -1.92 5.42 7.40
N THR A 325 -1.95 5.21 8.71
CA THR A 325 -2.52 6.15 9.69
C THR A 325 -1.39 6.72 10.56
N PRO A 326 -1.65 7.77 11.36
CA PRO A 326 -0.61 8.34 12.24
C PRO A 326 -0.07 7.35 13.28
N SER A 327 -0.83 6.31 13.60
CA SER A 327 -0.45 5.21 14.50
C SER A 327 -0.01 3.94 13.75
N GLY A 328 0.36 4.06 12.47
CA GLY A 328 0.79 2.93 11.62
C GLY A 328 -0.31 2.42 10.67
N TRP A 329 -0.10 1.28 10.03
CA TRP A 329 -1.03 0.74 9.03
C TRP A 329 -2.31 0.19 9.67
N ARG A 330 -3.47 0.48 9.11
CA ARG A 330 -4.76 -0.08 9.58
C ARG A 330 -5.61 -0.54 8.43
N LYS A 331 -6.34 -1.63 8.63
CA LYS A 331 -7.26 -2.19 7.62
C LYS A 331 -8.50 -1.32 7.50
N LEU A 332 -9.11 -1.28 6.32
CA LEU A 332 -10.32 -0.49 6.10
C LEU A 332 -11.44 -0.83 7.09
N LYS A 333 -11.64 -2.11 7.42
CA LYS A 333 -12.64 -2.56 8.41
C LYS A 333 -12.43 -2.02 9.83
N GLU A 334 -11.24 -1.53 10.14
CA GLU A 334 -10.90 -0.96 11.46
C GLU A 334 -11.03 0.57 11.47
N LEU A 335 -11.28 1.16 10.31
CA LEU A 335 -11.39 2.59 10.09
C LEU A 335 -12.86 3.02 10.00
N HIS A 336 -13.10 4.26 10.39
CA HIS A 336 -14.39 4.92 10.35
C HIS A 336 -14.22 6.40 9.97
N ALA A 337 -15.33 7.07 9.67
CA ALA A 337 -15.34 8.50 9.42
C ALA A 337 -14.72 9.26 10.61
N GLY A 338 -13.80 10.18 10.32
CA GLY A 338 -13.01 10.92 11.30
C GLY A 338 -11.58 10.38 11.49
N ASN A 339 -11.28 9.13 11.11
CA ASN A 339 -9.89 8.65 11.14
C ASN A 339 -9.04 9.30 10.04
N CYS A 340 -7.75 9.45 10.32
CA CYS A 340 -6.78 10.03 9.40
C CYS A 340 -6.06 8.94 8.59
N VAL A 341 -5.92 9.15 7.28
CA VAL A 341 -5.12 8.32 6.38
C VAL A 341 -4.10 9.16 5.61
N ALA A 342 -2.99 8.58 5.21
CA ALA A 342 -1.95 9.29 4.46
C ALA A 342 -2.34 9.48 2.98
N GLY A 343 -2.15 10.69 2.49
CA GLY A 343 -2.14 11.04 1.08
C GLY A 343 -0.86 11.78 0.68
N PRO A 344 -0.57 11.94 -0.61
CA PRO A 344 0.57 12.69 -1.09
C PRO A 344 0.35 14.19 -0.91
N ARG A 345 1.35 14.87 -0.36
CA ARG A 345 1.40 16.33 -0.23
C ARG A 345 1.89 17.01 -1.51
N ARG A 346 2.78 16.32 -2.24
CA ARG A 346 3.36 16.73 -3.51
C ARG A 346 3.81 15.52 -4.32
N TYR A 347 3.95 15.71 -5.63
CA TYR A 347 4.70 14.82 -6.49
C TYR A 347 5.83 15.61 -7.14
N ASP A 348 7.00 15.00 -7.29
CA ASP A 348 8.03 15.59 -8.13
C ASP A 348 7.67 15.44 -9.61
N ALA A 349 8.36 16.22 -10.45
CA ALA A 349 8.22 16.11 -11.89
C ALA A 349 8.56 14.68 -12.39
N PRO A 350 7.96 14.24 -13.50
CA PRO A 350 8.37 13.03 -14.20
C PRO A 350 9.88 13.03 -14.44
N LYS A 351 10.52 11.87 -14.27
CA LYS A 351 11.92 11.67 -14.64
C LYS A 351 12.12 11.82 -16.15
N TRP A 352 11.16 11.34 -16.93
CA TRP A 352 11.14 11.47 -18.38
C TRP A 352 9.91 12.25 -18.79
N THR A 353 10.12 13.51 -19.19
CA THR A 353 9.06 14.37 -19.67
C THR A 353 8.76 14.10 -21.13
N VAL A 354 7.48 14.05 -21.46
CA VAL A 354 7.01 14.02 -22.85
C VAL A 354 6.97 15.46 -23.36
N ASN A 355 7.61 15.74 -24.49
CA ASN A 355 7.54 17.05 -25.16
C ASN A 355 6.47 17.02 -26.25
N ALA A 356 5.19 16.96 -25.85
CA ALA A 356 4.08 16.87 -26.81
C ALA A 356 3.36 18.20 -27.02
N LEU A 357 3.46 19.13 -26.06
CA LEU A 357 2.84 20.45 -26.14
C LEU A 357 3.86 21.54 -25.84
N THR A 358 3.77 22.65 -26.57
CA THR A 358 4.39 23.91 -26.16
C THR A 358 3.63 24.52 -24.98
N GLN A 359 4.25 25.44 -24.23
CA GLN A 359 3.53 26.17 -23.18
C GLN A 359 2.34 26.95 -23.76
N GLU A 360 2.49 27.56 -24.94
CA GLU A 360 1.44 28.34 -25.60
C GLU A 360 0.26 27.45 -26.06
N GLN A 361 0.54 26.27 -26.61
CA GLN A 361 -0.46 25.25 -26.87
C GLN A 361 -1.19 24.83 -25.60
N ALA A 362 -0.46 24.60 -24.50
CA ALA A 362 -1.06 24.20 -23.24
C ALA A 362 -1.98 25.29 -22.66
N VAL A 363 -1.58 26.57 -22.71
CA VAL A 363 -2.47 27.70 -22.33
C VAL A 363 -3.75 27.67 -23.14
N LEU A 364 -3.64 27.59 -24.48
CA LEU A 364 -4.81 27.60 -25.36
C LEU A 364 -5.72 26.38 -25.09
N LEU A 365 -5.14 25.21 -24.86
CA LEU A 365 -5.88 23.99 -24.53
C LEU A 365 -6.66 24.12 -23.22
N GLY A 366 -6.03 24.64 -22.17
CA GLY A 366 -6.68 24.87 -20.88
C GLY A 366 -7.87 25.82 -21.03
N TRP A 367 -7.67 26.92 -21.77
CA TRP A 367 -8.71 27.91 -22.03
C TRP A 367 -9.88 27.31 -22.84
N LEU A 368 -9.56 26.53 -23.88
CA LEU A 368 -10.54 25.82 -24.71
C LEU A 368 -11.34 24.77 -23.93
N ILE A 369 -10.71 24.08 -22.98
CA ILE A 369 -11.41 23.14 -22.10
C ILE A 369 -12.33 23.89 -21.13
N GLY A 370 -12.00 25.11 -20.71
CA GLY A 370 -12.90 25.92 -19.89
C GLY A 370 -14.04 26.54 -20.70
N ASP A 371 -13.75 27.67 -21.34
CA ASP A 371 -14.69 28.55 -22.05
C ASP A 371 -14.84 28.23 -23.56
N GLY A 372 -14.19 27.18 -24.05
CA GLY A 372 -14.22 26.84 -25.47
C GLY A 372 -15.47 26.09 -25.92
N HIS A 373 -15.87 26.38 -27.16
CA HIS A 373 -16.81 25.57 -27.92
C HIS A 373 -16.02 24.55 -28.78
N LEU A 374 -15.96 23.29 -28.35
CA LEU A 374 -15.18 22.22 -28.99
C LEU A 374 -16.00 21.39 -30.00
N GLY A 375 -16.92 22.00 -30.73
CA GLY A 375 -17.72 21.36 -31.77
C GLY A 375 -17.93 22.30 -32.95
N GLY A 376 -18.27 21.75 -34.12
CA GLY A 376 -18.51 22.56 -35.33
C GLY A 376 -17.39 23.55 -35.61
N SER A 377 -17.71 24.85 -35.52
CA SER A 377 -16.74 25.95 -35.57
C SER A 377 -16.15 26.22 -34.19
N ALA A 378 -14.90 25.76 -33.96
CA ALA A 378 -14.18 26.00 -32.71
C ALA A 378 -14.10 27.50 -32.40
N ALA A 379 -14.43 27.87 -31.17
CA ALA A 379 -14.43 29.25 -30.72
C ALA A 379 -14.14 29.35 -29.22
N LEU A 380 -13.65 30.51 -28.79
CA LEU A 380 -13.50 30.90 -27.38
C LEU A 380 -14.43 32.09 -27.09
N THR A 381 -15.08 32.06 -25.94
CA THR A 381 -15.75 33.24 -25.40
C THR A 381 -14.82 33.90 -24.38
N VAL A 382 -14.60 35.21 -24.51
CA VAL A 382 -13.67 35.98 -23.67
C VAL A 382 -14.34 37.26 -23.16
N SER A 383 -13.86 37.80 -22.05
CA SER A 383 -14.51 38.92 -21.36
C SER A 383 -14.11 40.31 -21.84
N ASP A 384 -12.95 40.46 -22.48
CA ASP A 384 -12.41 41.75 -22.91
C ASP A 384 -11.49 41.64 -24.14
N ASP A 385 -11.16 42.79 -24.73
CA ASP A 385 -10.30 42.88 -25.92
C ASP A 385 -8.85 42.41 -25.68
N GLY A 386 -8.33 42.53 -24.45
CA GLY A 386 -6.99 42.07 -24.11
C GLY A 386 -6.90 40.56 -24.21
N ASP A 387 -7.86 39.86 -23.61
CA ASP A 387 -8.02 38.41 -23.72
C ASP A 387 -8.25 37.97 -25.17
N ALA A 388 -9.07 38.70 -25.93
CA ALA A 388 -9.29 38.42 -27.35
C ALA A 388 -7.99 38.49 -28.16
N ARG A 389 -7.15 39.50 -27.93
CA ARG A 389 -5.83 39.63 -28.59
C ARG A 389 -4.90 38.47 -28.25
N ILE A 390 -4.85 38.06 -26.97
CA ILE A 390 -4.04 36.91 -26.54
C ILE A 390 -4.50 35.65 -27.26
N ALA A 391 -5.81 35.37 -27.28
CA ALA A 391 -6.36 34.19 -27.95
C ALA A 391 -6.07 34.19 -29.47
N VAL A 392 -6.16 35.36 -30.12
CA VAL A 392 -5.84 35.53 -31.55
C VAL A 392 -4.37 35.24 -31.83
N GLU A 393 -3.45 35.82 -31.05
CA GLU A 393 -2.01 35.63 -31.24
C GLU A 393 -1.59 34.19 -30.98
N LEU A 394 -2.10 33.52 -29.93
CA LEU A 394 -1.84 32.11 -29.68
C LEU A 394 -2.29 31.23 -30.85
N ALA A 395 -3.50 31.45 -31.38
CA ALA A 395 -4.02 30.68 -32.50
C ALA A 395 -3.26 30.94 -33.81
N LYS A 396 -2.79 32.17 -34.02
CA LYS A 396 -1.99 32.55 -35.19
C LYS A 396 -0.60 31.94 -35.13
N ARG A 397 0.07 32.01 -33.98
CA ARG A 397 1.44 31.55 -33.82
C ARG A 397 1.56 30.03 -33.79
N GLU A 398 0.71 29.36 -33.00
CA GLU A 398 0.81 27.90 -32.82
C GLU A 398 0.14 27.10 -33.94
N PHE A 399 -0.86 27.68 -34.63
CA PHE A 399 -1.66 26.95 -35.62
C PHE A 399 -1.76 27.66 -36.98
N GLY A 400 -1.13 28.82 -37.18
CA GLY A 400 -1.20 29.57 -38.44
C GLY A 400 -2.60 30.08 -38.78
N LEU A 401 -3.50 30.16 -37.79
CA LEU A 401 -4.90 30.52 -38.01
C LEU A 401 -5.09 32.04 -38.17
N ARG A 402 -6.23 32.43 -38.74
CA ARG A 402 -6.65 33.83 -38.83
C ARG A 402 -8.00 34.02 -38.13
N PRO A 403 -8.06 34.02 -36.79
CA PRO A 403 -9.32 34.06 -36.07
C PRO A 403 -10.11 35.35 -36.33
N ILE A 404 -11.43 35.26 -36.23
CA ILE A 404 -12.33 36.41 -36.29
C ILE A 404 -12.88 36.70 -34.90
N VAL A 405 -12.75 37.94 -34.45
CA VAL A 405 -13.35 38.43 -33.22
C VAL A 405 -14.67 39.12 -33.54
N LYS A 406 -15.73 38.76 -32.83
CA LYS A 406 -17.06 39.40 -32.95
C LYS A 406 -17.76 39.44 -31.59
N PRO A 407 -18.78 40.28 -31.38
CA PRO A 407 -19.59 40.23 -30.16
C PRO A 407 -20.22 38.83 -29.99
N GLU A 408 -20.23 38.29 -28.75
CA GLU A 408 -20.89 37.01 -28.45
C GLU A 408 -22.43 37.15 -28.51
N ARG A 409 -22.96 38.29 -28.04
CA ARG A 409 -24.37 38.71 -28.15
C ARG A 409 -24.45 40.22 -28.30
N HIS A 410 -25.55 40.74 -28.86
CA HIS A 410 -25.72 42.18 -29.14
C HIS A 410 -25.62 43.09 -27.89
N ASP A 411 -25.91 42.57 -26.69
CA ASP A 411 -25.98 43.36 -25.45
C ASP A 411 -24.97 42.93 -24.37
N THR A 412 -23.89 42.23 -24.75
CA THR A 412 -22.87 41.78 -23.79
C THR A 412 -21.47 42.27 -24.17
N PRO A 413 -20.62 42.68 -23.21
CA PRO A 413 -19.24 43.03 -23.49
C PRO A 413 -18.37 41.81 -23.88
N ALA A 414 -18.91 40.60 -23.76
CA ALA A 414 -18.21 39.38 -24.11
C ALA A 414 -17.98 39.27 -25.63
N LEU A 415 -16.77 38.84 -25.98
CA LEU A 415 -16.34 38.64 -27.36
C LEU A 415 -16.24 37.15 -27.66
N ARG A 416 -16.55 36.80 -28.91
CA ARG A 416 -16.37 35.46 -29.48
C ARG A 416 -15.18 35.49 -30.43
N VAL A 417 -14.15 34.72 -30.11
CA VAL A 417 -12.98 34.48 -30.96
C VAL A 417 -13.21 33.19 -31.73
N VAL A 418 -13.54 33.28 -33.01
CA VAL A 418 -13.80 32.14 -33.89
C VAL A 418 -12.49 31.66 -34.49
N LEU A 419 -12.10 30.42 -34.17
CA LEU A 419 -10.79 29.83 -34.50
C LEU A 419 -10.82 28.97 -35.77
N THR A 420 -11.88 29.07 -36.57
CA THR A 420 -12.16 28.15 -37.70
C THR A 420 -12.26 28.82 -39.06
N THR A 421 -11.72 30.02 -39.21
CA THR A 421 -11.96 30.87 -40.37
C THR A 421 -10.95 30.61 -41.51
N GLY A 422 -11.46 30.07 -42.63
CA GLY A 422 -10.77 29.81 -43.90
C GLY A 422 -11.55 28.84 -44.81
N ARG A 423 -11.21 28.71 -46.11
CA ARG A 423 -11.82 27.80 -47.13
C ARG A 423 -11.79 26.28 -46.78
N LEU A 424 -11.50 25.91 -45.54
CA LEU A 424 -11.28 24.55 -45.04
C LEU A 424 -12.50 24.01 -44.26
N CYS A 425 -13.70 24.55 -44.53
CA CYS A 425 -14.96 24.16 -43.90
C CYS A 425 -15.58 22.87 -44.49
N GLY A 426 -14.77 21.85 -44.73
CA GLY A 426 -15.26 20.55 -45.20
C GLY A 426 -14.26 19.44 -44.90
N ALA A 427 -14.54 18.65 -43.87
CA ALA A 427 -13.89 17.38 -43.45
C ALA A 427 -12.32 17.30 -43.41
N GLY A 428 -11.58 18.30 -43.88
CA GLY A 428 -10.14 18.30 -44.05
C GLY A 428 -9.52 19.66 -43.66
N LYS A 429 -8.69 19.58 -42.60
CA LYS A 429 -7.55 20.45 -42.26
C LYS A 429 -7.79 21.83 -41.64
N ASN A 430 -8.55 21.94 -40.53
CA ASN A 430 -8.17 22.92 -39.49
C ASN A 430 -7.11 22.27 -38.56
N PRO A 431 -5.87 22.80 -38.49
CA PRO A 431 -4.80 22.24 -37.65
C PRO A 431 -5.20 22.11 -36.17
N LEU A 432 -5.88 23.11 -35.61
CA LEU A 432 -6.38 23.09 -34.24
C LEU A 432 -7.39 21.95 -34.03
N THR A 433 -8.33 21.76 -34.96
CA THR A 433 -9.32 20.69 -34.85
C THR A 433 -8.70 19.30 -34.95
N SER A 434 -7.68 19.12 -35.81
CA SER A 434 -6.94 17.85 -35.88
C SER A 434 -6.22 17.58 -34.56
N TRP A 435 -5.49 18.57 -34.07
CA TRP A 435 -4.75 18.48 -32.82
C TRP A 435 -5.66 18.18 -31.61
N LEU A 436 -6.82 18.85 -31.49
CA LEU A 436 -7.80 18.56 -30.44
C LEU A 436 -8.40 17.15 -30.54
N ARG A 437 -8.48 16.59 -31.76
CA ARG A 437 -8.94 15.21 -31.98
C ARG A 437 -7.90 14.21 -31.53
N ASP A 438 -6.63 14.46 -31.85
CA ASP A 438 -5.50 13.61 -31.46
C ASP A 438 -5.34 13.59 -29.93
N LEU A 439 -5.63 14.71 -29.26
CA LEU A 439 -5.70 14.82 -27.80
C LEU A 439 -6.98 14.23 -27.17
N GLY A 440 -7.94 13.79 -27.99
CA GLY A 440 -9.18 13.17 -27.51
C GLY A 440 -10.17 14.13 -26.82
N VAL A 441 -10.08 15.43 -27.08
CA VAL A 441 -10.94 16.48 -26.48
C VAL A 441 -11.93 17.10 -27.46
N TRP A 442 -11.78 16.87 -28.77
CA TRP A 442 -12.73 17.32 -29.79
C TRP A 442 -14.13 16.73 -29.57
N LYS A 443 -15.17 17.55 -29.73
CA LYS A 443 -16.60 17.23 -29.53
C LYS A 443 -16.96 16.72 -28.13
N THR A 444 -16.11 16.95 -27.13
CA THR A 444 -16.45 16.63 -25.74
C THR A 444 -17.50 17.60 -25.20
N THR A 445 -18.51 17.05 -24.51
CA THR A 445 -19.51 17.84 -23.77
C THR A 445 -18.98 18.17 -22.37
N GLY A 446 -19.55 19.18 -21.72
CA GLY A 446 -19.06 19.66 -20.42
C GLY A 446 -18.87 18.57 -19.36
N ALA A 447 -19.77 17.58 -19.29
CA ALA A 447 -19.69 16.48 -18.30
C ALA A 447 -18.64 15.41 -18.64
N ARG A 448 -18.17 15.34 -19.89
CA ARG A 448 -17.15 14.39 -20.36
C ARG A 448 -15.76 15.02 -20.53
N LYS A 449 -15.63 16.33 -20.27
CA LYS A 449 -14.33 17.02 -20.26
C LYS A 449 -13.41 16.34 -19.24
N ARG A 450 -12.14 16.17 -19.57
CA ARG A 450 -11.12 15.61 -18.67
C ARG A 450 -9.79 16.29 -18.96
N VAL A 451 -8.83 16.15 -18.06
CA VAL A 451 -7.43 16.48 -18.35
C VAL A 451 -6.92 15.48 -19.40
N PRO A 452 -6.40 15.92 -20.56
CA PRO A 452 -5.77 15.03 -21.53
C PRO A 452 -4.62 14.23 -20.93
N ASP A 453 -4.55 12.93 -21.25
CA ASP A 453 -3.61 12.01 -20.60
C ASP A 453 -2.14 12.40 -20.80
N VAL A 454 -1.84 13.02 -21.95
CA VAL A 454 -0.50 13.51 -22.31
C VAL A 454 0.02 14.58 -21.33
N LEU A 455 -0.87 15.34 -20.66
CA LEU A 455 -0.50 16.38 -19.71
C LEU A 455 0.15 15.84 -18.45
N TYR A 456 -0.23 14.65 -18.00
CA TYR A 456 0.36 14.08 -16.78
C TYR A 456 1.86 13.84 -16.91
N GLY A 457 2.34 13.61 -18.13
CA GLY A 457 3.77 13.43 -18.44
C GLY A 457 4.50 14.66 -18.99
N GLN A 458 3.86 15.83 -19.11
CA GLN A 458 4.56 17.04 -19.52
C GLN A 458 5.42 17.62 -18.39
N ALA A 459 6.38 18.48 -18.75
CA ALA A 459 7.17 19.30 -17.83
C ALA A 459 6.30 20.29 -17.01
N ASP A 460 6.81 20.76 -15.87
CA ASP A 460 6.05 21.59 -14.91
C ASP A 460 5.56 22.90 -15.51
N ASP A 461 6.35 23.50 -16.39
CA ASP A 461 6.02 24.74 -17.10
C ASP A 461 4.84 24.57 -18.07
N VAL A 462 4.78 23.44 -18.79
CA VAL A 462 3.66 23.10 -19.69
C VAL A 462 2.40 22.76 -18.89
N VAL A 463 2.51 22.01 -17.79
CA VAL A 463 1.38 21.75 -16.88
C VAL A 463 0.87 23.04 -16.25
N ALA A 464 1.78 23.93 -15.82
CA ALA A 464 1.43 25.23 -15.28
C ALA A 464 0.72 26.11 -16.30
N ALA A 465 1.19 26.11 -17.56
CA ALA A 465 0.55 26.80 -18.67
C ALA A 465 -0.87 26.28 -18.94
N PHE A 466 -1.08 24.97 -18.94
CA PHE A 466 -2.41 24.36 -19.04
C PHE A 466 -3.34 24.81 -17.91
N LEU A 467 -2.88 24.70 -16.66
CA LEU A 467 -3.66 25.12 -15.50
C LEU A 467 -3.95 26.62 -15.54
N ARG A 468 -3.01 27.45 -16.00
CA ARG A 468 -3.19 28.91 -16.18
C ARG A 468 -4.33 29.19 -17.14
N GLY A 469 -4.34 28.56 -18.32
CA GLY A 469 -5.43 28.73 -19.29
C GLY A 469 -6.78 28.29 -18.74
N LEU A 470 -6.82 27.14 -18.05
CA LEU A 470 -8.05 26.59 -17.47
C LEU A 470 -8.61 27.46 -16.33
N TYR A 471 -7.76 27.93 -15.42
CA TYR A 471 -8.16 28.84 -14.34
C TYR A 471 -8.43 30.26 -14.86
N HIS A 472 -7.81 30.67 -15.97
CA HIS A 472 -8.16 31.93 -16.63
C HIS A 472 -9.59 31.91 -17.14
N ALA A 473 -10.03 30.78 -17.70
CA ALA A 473 -11.41 30.58 -18.12
C ALA A 473 -12.38 30.50 -16.92
N ASP A 474 -12.39 29.34 -16.24
CA ASP A 474 -13.43 28.99 -15.25
C ASP A 474 -12.99 29.22 -13.79
N GLY A 475 -11.77 29.69 -13.58
CA GLY A 475 -11.18 29.89 -12.26
C GLY A 475 -11.41 31.30 -11.70
N SER A 476 -11.34 31.42 -10.39
CA SER A 476 -11.50 32.69 -9.68
C SER A 476 -10.63 32.74 -8.43
N LEU A 477 -10.24 33.96 -8.04
CA LEU A 477 -9.66 34.25 -6.74
C LEU A 477 -10.52 35.31 -6.04
N SER A 478 -11.13 34.96 -4.91
CA SER A 478 -12.00 35.85 -4.14
C SER A 478 -11.58 35.94 -2.67
N ARG A 479 -12.02 37.01 -1.98
CA ARG A 479 -11.94 37.14 -0.52
C ARG A 479 -13.25 36.66 0.10
N PHE A 480 -13.17 36.07 1.29
CA PHE A 480 -14.36 35.74 2.07
C PHE A 480 -14.93 36.97 2.77
N GLY A 481 -15.87 37.68 2.12
CA GLY A 481 -16.42 38.92 2.67
C GLY A 481 -15.33 39.96 2.96
N GLU A 482 -15.34 40.56 4.15
CA GLU A 482 -14.28 41.47 4.64
C GLU A 482 -13.03 40.73 5.17
N SER A 483 -13.01 39.40 5.16
CA SER A 483 -11.89 38.61 5.65
C SER A 483 -10.67 38.70 4.74
N THR A 484 -9.49 38.55 5.35
CA THR A 484 -8.19 38.42 4.67
C THR A 484 -7.98 37.04 4.05
N ARG A 485 -8.91 36.09 4.27
CA ARG A 485 -8.85 34.74 3.71
C ARG A 485 -9.18 34.75 2.22
N LEU A 486 -8.27 34.18 1.44
CA LEU A 486 -8.41 34.02 0.00
C LEU A 486 -9.01 32.65 -0.33
N ASN A 487 -9.75 32.59 -1.43
CA ASN A 487 -10.29 31.37 -2.00
C ASN A 487 -9.98 31.32 -3.49
N CYS A 488 -9.08 30.43 -3.88
CA CYS A 488 -8.91 30.10 -5.30
C CYS A 488 -9.83 28.92 -5.63
N ARG A 489 -10.66 29.09 -6.66
CA ARG A 489 -11.75 28.17 -6.98
C ARG A 489 -11.90 28.01 -8.48
N LEU A 490 -11.98 26.75 -8.95
CA LEU A 490 -12.38 26.33 -10.28
C LEU A 490 -13.68 25.54 -10.17
N SER A 491 -14.66 25.82 -11.03
CA SER A 491 -15.94 25.10 -11.06
C SER A 491 -16.11 24.35 -12.38
N THR A 492 -16.64 23.13 -12.35
CA THR A 492 -16.91 22.33 -13.55
C THR A 492 -18.04 21.33 -13.29
N ILE A 493 -18.75 20.90 -14.33
CA ILE A 493 -19.73 19.80 -14.22
C ILE A 493 -19.10 18.42 -14.46
N SER A 494 -17.79 18.35 -14.74
CA SER A 494 -17.06 17.08 -14.90
C SER A 494 -16.25 16.74 -13.64
N GLU A 495 -16.61 15.62 -13.02
CA GLU A 495 -15.84 15.03 -11.94
C GLU A 495 -14.41 14.66 -12.38
N GLN A 496 -14.26 14.09 -13.57
CA GLN A 496 -12.96 13.66 -14.10
C GLN A 496 -12.01 14.84 -14.29
N LEU A 497 -12.51 15.97 -14.80
CA LEU A 497 -11.71 17.20 -14.91
C LEU A 497 -11.32 17.72 -13.53
N ALA A 498 -12.27 17.79 -12.59
CA ALA A 498 -12.01 18.26 -11.23
C ALA A 498 -10.93 17.43 -10.52
N ARG A 499 -11.02 16.10 -10.59
CA ARG A 499 -10.05 15.17 -10.01
C ARG A 499 -8.69 15.23 -10.72
N GLY A 500 -8.67 15.34 -12.04
CA GLY A 500 -7.43 15.52 -12.81
C GLY A 500 -6.71 16.81 -12.45
N VAL A 501 -7.44 17.92 -12.32
CA VAL A 501 -6.88 19.21 -11.87
C VAL A 501 -6.37 19.11 -10.42
N GLN A 502 -7.11 18.48 -9.52
CA GLN A 502 -6.65 18.23 -8.15
C GLN A 502 -5.32 17.45 -8.14
N HIS A 503 -5.17 16.46 -9.01
CA HIS A 503 -3.94 15.68 -9.13
C HIS A 503 -2.78 16.53 -9.68
N LEU A 504 -2.99 17.29 -10.77
CA LEU A 504 -1.95 18.14 -11.36
C LEU A 504 -1.45 19.23 -10.40
N LEU A 505 -2.32 19.77 -9.54
CA LEU A 505 -1.94 20.77 -8.53
C LEU A 505 -0.91 20.24 -7.51
N LEU A 506 -0.83 18.91 -7.30
CA LEU A 506 0.17 18.30 -6.41
C LEU A 506 1.60 18.45 -6.93
N ARG A 507 1.81 18.60 -8.24
CA ARG A 507 3.13 18.91 -8.85
C ARG A 507 3.70 20.22 -8.30
N PHE A 508 2.83 21.16 -7.95
CA PHE A 508 3.19 22.47 -7.41
C PHE A 508 3.07 22.52 -5.87
N GLY A 509 2.84 21.37 -5.23
CA GLY A 509 2.62 21.28 -3.78
C GLY A 509 1.40 22.07 -3.31
N ILE A 510 0.33 22.10 -4.13
CA ILE A 510 -0.96 22.73 -3.83
C ILE A 510 -1.97 21.61 -3.53
N ASN A 511 -2.36 21.50 -2.27
CA ASN A 511 -3.39 20.55 -1.83
C ASN A 511 -4.77 21.18 -1.97
N ALA A 512 -5.51 20.79 -3.02
CA ALA A 512 -6.84 21.30 -3.32
C ALA A 512 -7.95 20.34 -2.86
N PHE A 513 -9.13 20.91 -2.56
CA PHE A 513 -10.34 20.20 -2.22
C PHE A 513 -11.24 20.07 -3.44
N VAL A 514 -11.73 18.88 -3.71
CA VAL A 514 -12.80 18.59 -4.66
C VAL A 514 -14.09 18.37 -3.89
N ARG A 515 -15.14 19.13 -4.21
CA ARG A 515 -16.48 18.98 -3.63
C ARG A 515 -17.54 18.98 -4.72
N SER A 516 -18.60 18.20 -4.54
CA SER A 516 -19.80 18.24 -5.37
C SER A 516 -20.93 18.94 -4.64
N GLU A 517 -21.58 19.91 -5.29
CA GLU A 517 -22.82 20.51 -4.82
C GLU A 517 -23.91 20.31 -5.88
N SER A 518 -25.10 19.88 -5.49
CA SER A 518 -26.26 19.88 -6.38
C SER A 518 -26.77 21.30 -6.54
N ARG A 519 -26.71 21.85 -7.77
CA ARG A 519 -27.28 23.17 -8.07
C ARG A 519 -28.38 23.07 -9.10
N HIS A 520 -29.46 23.83 -8.87
CA HIS A 520 -30.38 24.20 -9.93
C HIS A 520 -29.71 25.23 -10.84
N ILE A 521 -29.50 24.87 -12.10
CA ILE A 521 -29.00 25.80 -13.11
C ILE A 521 -30.21 26.44 -13.78
N GLY A 522 -30.39 27.75 -13.58
CA GLY A 522 -31.49 28.50 -14.19
C GLY A 522 -31.43 28.45 -15.72
N GLY A 523 -32.56 28.12 -16.36
CA GLY A 523 -32.71 28.06 -17.82
C GLY A 523 -33.38 26.78 -18.33
N TYR A 524 -33.30 25.68 -17.58
CA TYR A 524 -34.03 24.43 -17.86
C TYR A 524 -34.70 23.98 -16.55
N ARG A 525 -36.03 24.07 -16.47
CA ARG A 525 -36.84 23.81 -15.26
C ARG A 525 -36.76 22.38 -14.70
N THR A 526 -35.91 21.49 -15.22
CA THR A 526 -35.93 20.05 -14.90
C THR A 526 -34.58 19.35 -14.71
N THR A 527 -33.43 20.04 -14.68
CA THR A 527 -32.13 19.32 -14.55
C THR A 527 -31.23 19.87 -13.44
N THR A 528 -31.27 19.21 -12.27
CA THR A 528 -30.23 19.35 -11.23
C THR A 528 -28.98 18.63 -11.72
N LYS A 529 -27.85 19.34 -11.84
CA LYS A 529 -26.56 18.72 -12.14
C LYS A 529 -25.60 18.91 -10.97
N ALA A 530 -24.78 17.91 -10.69
CA ALA A 530 -23.70 18.02 -9.74
C ALA A 530 -22.64 18.98 -10.29
N LEU A 531 -22.43 20.09 -9.57
CA LEU A 531 -21.34 21.03 -9.83
C LEU A 531 -20.14 20.62 -8.97
N TRP A 532 -19.04 20.30 -9.62
CA TRP A 532 -17.77 19.97 -8.98
C TRP A 532 -16.92 21.24 -8.85
N THR A 533 -16.32 21.40 -7.68
CA THR A 533 -15.49 22.54 -7.35
C THR A 533 -14.11 22.07 -6.91
N VAL A 534 -13.05 22.58 -7.54
CA VAL A 534 -11.67 22.44 -7.08
C VAL A 534 -11.28 23.73 -6.37
N SER A 535 -10.94 23.68 -5.08
CA SER A 535 -10.65 24.89 -4.31
C SER A 535 -9.53 24.74 -3.30
N PHE A 536 -8.81 25.81 -3.04
CA PHE A 536 -7.81 25.89 -1.98
C PHE A 536 -7.80 27.31 -1.39
N THR A 537 -7.60 27.37 -0.07
CA THR A 537 -7.72 28.63 0.70
C THR A 537 -6.48 28.98 1.49
N GLU A 538 -5.49 28.08 1.54
CA GLU A 538 -4.24 28.32 2.25
C GLU A 538 -3.43 29.41 1.56
N ARG A 539 -2.97 30.40 2.32
CA ARG A 539 -2.24 31.53 1.76
C ARG A 539 -0.99 31.09 1.00
N GLN A 540 -0.22 30.15 1.55
CA GLN A 540 0.97 29.60 0.88
C GLN A 540 0.61 28.92 -0.45
N ALA A 541 -0.48 28.16 -0.50
CA ALA A 541 -0.95 27.53 -1.74
C ALA A 541 -1.38 28.58 -2.78
N VAL A 542 -2.05 29.65 -2.36
CA VAL A 542 -2.43 30.78 -3.25
C VAL A 542 -1.20 31.51 -3.78
N VAL A 543 -0.18 31.74 -2.95
CA VAL A 543 1.08 32.37 -3.38
C VAL A 543 1.81 31.47 -4.37
N LYS A 544 1.93 30.16 -4.11
CA LYS A 544 2.48 29.19 -5.07
C LYS A 544 1.70 29.18 -6.38
N PHE A 545 0.37 29.19 -6.30
CA PHE A 545 -0.49 29.25 -7.48
C PHE A 545 -0.20 30.51 -8.29
N LEU A 546 -0.22 31.71 -7.69
CA LEU A 546 -0.05 32.96 -8.43
C LEU A 546 1.35 33.16 -9.00
N SER A 547 2.38 32.58 -8.38
CA SER A 547 3.77 32.66 -8.85
C SER A 547 4.10 31.62 -9.92
N SER A 548 3.59 30.39 -9.79
CA SER A 548 3.93 29.28 -10.70
C SER A 548 2.92 29.12 -11.85
N ILE A 549 1.63 29.30 -11.55
CA ILE A 549 0.51 29.08 -12.48
C ILE A 549 -0.09 30.43 -12.88
N GLY A 550 -0.78 31.12 -11.98
CA GLY A 550 -1.39 32.42 -12.21
C GLY A 550 -2.57 32.41 -13.18
N PHE A 551 -2.92 33.61 -13.64
CA PHE A 551 -3.91 33.89 -14.67
C PHE A 551 -3.25 34.62 -15.86
N LEU A 552 -4.03 34.97 -16.89
CA LEU A 552 -3.57 35.80 -18.00
C LEU A 552 -3.96 37.27 -17.79
N GLY A 553 -3.16 38.18 -18.35
CA GLY A 553 -3.47 39.60 -18.47
C GLY A 553 -3.94 40.29 -17.17
N THR A 554 -4.98 41.12 -17.28
CA THR A 554 -5.49 41.93 -16.17
C THR A 554 -6.05 41.10 -15.01
N LYS A 555 -6.47 39.85 -15.27
CA LYS A 555 -6.96 38.94 -14.22
C LYS A 555 -5.85 38.57 -13.25
N GLN A 556 -4.61 38.41 -13.74
CA GLN A 556 -3.43 38.18 -12.90
C GLN A 556 -3.12 39.38 -12.01
N GLU A 557 -3.10 40.59 -12.59
CA GLU A 557 -2.85 41.83 -11.85
C GLU A 557 -3.88 42.04 -10.72
N LYS A 558 -5.17 41.85 -11.04
CA LYS A 558 -6.27 41.91 -10.07
C LYS A 558 -6.15 40.83 -9.00
N ALA A 559 -5.60 39.66 -9.33
CA ALA A 559 -5.38 38.58 -8.36
C ALA A 559 -4.19 38.88 -7.43
N LEU A 560 -3.08 39.39 -7.97
CA LEU A 560 -1.91 39.83 -7.20
C LEU A 560 -2.24 40.97 -6.25
N ALA A 561 -3.04 41.96 -6.68
CA ALA A 561 -3.49 43.06 -5.84
C ALA A 561 -4.30 42.60 -4.60
N LYS A 562 -4.83 41.38 -4.60
CA LYS A 562 -5.54 40.81 -3.44
C LYS A 562 -4.59 40.29 -2.35
N LEU A 563 -3.31 40.07 -2.64
CA LEU A 563 -2.29 39.62 -1.69
C LEU A 563 -1.81 40.76 -0.78
N VAL A 564 -2.64 41.18 0.18
CA VAL A 564 -2.23 42.18 1.18
C VAL A 564 -1.39 41.49 2.28
N PRO A 565 -0.26 42.07 2.75
CA PRO A 565 0.50 41.53 3.87
C PRO A 565 -0.33 41.57 5.16
N VAL A 566 -0.54 40.43 5.80
CA VAL A 566 -1.30 40.35 7.06
C VAL A 566 -0.61 39.38 8.01
N LYS A 567 -0.49 39.74 9.29
CA LYS A 567 -0.17 38.80 10.37
C LYS A 567 -1.39 37.89 10.59
N THR A 568 -1.41 36.72 9.97
CA THR A 568 -2.51 35.77 10.14
C THR A 568 -2.18 34.73 11.21
N ASN A 569 -3.01 34.65 12.24
CA ASN A 569 -3.13 33.46 13.08
C ASN A 569 -3.85 32.38 12.24
N ASP A 570 -3.08 31.52 11.59
CA ASP A 570 -3.58 30.64 10.54
C ASP A 570 -4.21 29.34 11.11
N SER A 571 -5.30 29.50 11.85
CA SER A 571 -6.11 28.41 12.40
C SER A 571 -6.78 27.55 11.31
N SER A 572 -6.67 27.94 10.03
CA SER A 572 -7.40 27.37 8.90
C SER A 572 -6.60 26.41 8.01
N HIS A 573 -5.30 26.23 8.26
CA HIS A 573 -4.46 25.25 7.56
C HIS A 573 -5.07 23.86 7.59
N TYR A 574 -5.14 23.24 6.42
CA TYR A 574 -5.57 21.86 6.24
C TYR A 574 -4.40 20.90 6.43
N ASP A 575 -3.21 21.25 5.91
CA ASP A 575 -1.98 20.48 6.09
C ASP A 575 -1.45 20.59 7.54
N ARG A 576 -2.04 19.79 8.43
CA ARG A 576 -1.73 19.76 9.87
C ARG A 576 -1.38 18.36 10.34
N ILE A 577 -0.60 18.31 11.42
CA ILE A 577 -0.27 17.06 12.10
C ILE A 577 -1.49 16.58 12.90
N PRO A 578 -1.86 15.29 12.81
CA PRO A 578 -3.06 14.74 13.43
C PRO A 578 -3.07 14.87 14.96
N LEU A 579 -4.27 14.90 15.54
CA LEU A 579 -4.47 15.12 16.97
C LEU A 579 -3.93 13.94 17.80
N GLU A 580 -3.92 12.77 17.18
CA GLU A 580 -3.43 11.48 17.68
C GLU A 580 -1.96 11.53 18.10
N ILE A 581 -1.19 12.53 17.62
CA ILE A 581 0.21 12.74 17.98
C ILE A 581 0.37 13.54 19.29
N ASN A 582 -0.63 14.35 19.68
CA ASN A 582 -0.54 15.19 20.87
C ASN A 582 -0.23 14.41 22.16
N PRO A 583 -0.81 13.21 22.43
CA PRO A 583 -0.45 12.41 23.60
C PRO A 583 1.05 12.07 23.68
N ARG A 584 1.71 11.78 22.55
CA ARG A 584 3.16 11.54 22.50
C ARG A 584 3.93 12.77 22.95
N VAL A 585 3.58 13.95 22.43
CA VAL A 585 4.21 15.22 22.81
C VAL A 585 4.04 15.49 24.32
N ARG A 586 2.88 15.17 24.89
CA ARG A 586 2.65 15.31 26.35
C ARG A 586 3.58 14.40 27.16
N ALA A 587 3.75 13.14 26.73
CA ALA A 587 4.62 12.18 27.38
C ALA A 587 6.10 12.60 27.29
N LEU A 588 6.56 13.03 26.11
CA LEU A 588 7.93 13.55 25.91
C LEU A 588 8.20 14.78 26.77
N ARG A 589 7.26 15.74 26.79
CA ARG A 589 7.37 16.92 27.66
C ARG A 589 7.58 16.56 29.13
N GLN A 590 6.81 15.58 29.63
CA GLN A 590 6.92 15.11 31.01
C GLN A 590 8.25 14.42 31.26
N ALA A 591 8.71 13.58 30.35
CA ALA A 591 10.00 12.88 30.44
C ALA A 591 11.18 13.86 30.49
N HIS A 592 11.11 14.98 29.75
CA HIS A 592 12.13 16.04 29.77
C HIS A 592 11.96 17.04 30.94
N GLY A 593 10.96 16.85 31.81
CA GLY A 593 10.72 17.77 32.95
C GLY A 593 10.31 19.18 32.55
N LEU A 594 9.80 19.39 31.33
CA LEU A 594 9.52 20.73 30.79
C LEU A 594 8.13 21.25 31.21
N SER A 595 8.07 22.51 31.64
CA SER A 595 6.80 23.22 31.79
C SER A 595 6.18 23.52 30.42
N HIS A 596 4.89 23.86 30.38
CA HIS A 596 4.25 24.31 29.11
C HIS A 596 4.93 25.55 28.53
N ALA A 597 5.37 26.47 29.39
CA ALA A 597 6.13 27.65 28.99
C ALA A 597 7.53 27.26 28.47
N GLY A 598 8.20 26.31 29.13
CA GLY A 598 9.52 25.81 28.71
C GLY A 598 9.49 25.12 27.35
N LEU A 599 8.45 24.32 27.08
CA LEU A 599 8.25 23.73 25.75
C LEU A 599 7.74 24.76 24.72
N GLY A 600 7.13 25.86 25.17
CA GLY A 600 6.45 26.84 24.31
C GLY A 600 5.24 26.28 23.58
N TRP A 601 4.64 25.23 24.11
CA TRP A 601 3.45 24.59 23.56
C TRP A 601 2.59 23.99 24.68
N ARG A 602 1.28 24.11 24.48
CA ARG A 602 0.27 23.51 25.34
C ARG A 602 -0.73 22.78 24.45
N ASP A 603 -1.07 21.56 24.83
CA ASP A 603 -2.12 20.82 24.16
C ASP A 603 -3.47 21.50 24.40
N GLN A 604 -4.11 21.88 23.30
CA GLN A 604 -5.43 22.53 23.28
C GLN A 604 -6.51 21.63 22.68
N GLY A 605 -6.24 20.33 22.50
CA GLY A 605 -7.16 19.42 21.81
C GLY A 605 -7.32 19.76 20.32
N LYS A 606 -6.27 20.33 19.71
CA LYS A 606 -6.28 20.75 18.30
C LYS A 606 -5.07 20.17 17.57
N ARG A 607 -5.24 19.92 16.27
CA ARG A 607 -4.14 19.59 15.36
C ARG A 607 -3.11 20.71 15.31
N MET A 608 -1.84 20.35 15.37
CA MET A 608 -0.75 21.31 15.31
C MET A 608 -0.28 21.57 13.87
N SER A 609 0.29 22.75 13.63
CA SER A 609 0.92 23.03 12.34
C SER A 609 2.23 22.23 12.19
N ARG A 610 2.69 22.00 10.96
CA ARG A 610 4.01 21.41 10.71
C ARG A 610 5.14 22.23 11.33
N ALA A 611 5.07 23.56 11.24
CA ALA A 611 6.06 24.44 11.85
C ALA A 611 6.11 24.29 13.37
N THR A 612 4.95 24.14 14.01
CA THR A 612 4.87 23.81 15.44
C THR A 612 5.47 22.44 15.73
N CYS A 613 5.16 21.43 14.91
CA CYS A 613 5.69 20.09 15.07
C CYS A 613 7.23 20.05 14.93
N GLY A 614 7.81 20.75 13.96
CA GLY A 614 9.27 20.83 13.79
C GLY A 614 9.95 21.59 14.93
N MET A 615 9.32 22.67 15.43
CA MET A 615 9.80 23.35 16.64
C MET A 615 9.81 22.41 17.86
N LEU A 616 8.74 21.60 18.01
CA LEU A 616 8.65 20.61 19.08
C LEU A 616 9.67 19.49 18.93
N ALA A 617 9.89 19.00 17.71
CA ALA A 617 10.89 18.00 17.41
C ALA A 617 12.28 18.44 17.87
N LEU A 618 12.68 19.67 17.52
CA LEU A 618 13.96 20.24 17.93
C LEU A 618 14.09 20.40 19.46
N ARG A 619 13.01 20.81 20.14
CA ARG A 619 13.03 21.05 21.60
C ARG A 619 12.97 19.78 22.44
N LEU A 620 12.35 18.74 21.90
CA LEU A 620 12.19 17.44 22.55
C LEU A 620 13.20 16.41 22.06
N ASP A 621 14.03 16.77 21.08
CA ASP A 621 14.99 15.87 20.42
C ASP A 621 14.34 14.55 19.96
N ASP A 622 13.20 14.66 19.27
CA ASP A 622 12.38 13.51 18.84
C ASP A 622 12.35 13.37 17.31
N GLU A 623 12.98 12.31 16.81
CA GLU A 623 13.08 12.01 15.37
C GLU A 623 11.71 11.75 14.71
N GLU A 624 10.72 11.23 15.44
CA GLU A 624 9.40 10.93 14.88
C GLU A 624 8.60 12.22 14.62
N LEU A 625 8.66 13.18 15.54
CA LEU A 625 8.11 14.51 15.33
C LEU A 625 8.82 15.25 14.19
N ASP A 626 10.14 15.09 14.05
CA ASP A 626 10.90 15.68 12.95
C ASP A 626 10.44 15.10 11.60
N ARG A 627 10.38 13.77 11.52
CA ARG A 627 9.88 13.03 10.36
C ARG A 627 8.47 13.46 9.97
N LEU A 628 7.56 13.58 10.93
CA LEU A 628 6.19 14.03 10.69
C LEU A 628 6.15 15.47 10.18
N ALA A 629 6.93 16.38 10.77
CA ALA A 629 6.96 17.79 10.38
C ALA A 629 7.41 17.98 8.93
N TYR A 630 8.47 17.27 8.52
CA TYR A 630 9.11 17.43 7.21
C TYR A 630 8.69 16.38 6.16
N SER A 631 7.76 15.47 6.48
CA SER A 631 7.23 14.47 5.54
C SER A 631 6.59 15.02 4.25
N ASP A 632 6.51 14.17 3.23
CA ASP A 632 5.77 14.41 1.98
C ASP A 632 4.31 13.91 2.04
N VAL A 633 3.83 13.61 3.26
CA VAL A 633 2.49 13.07 3.52
C VAL A 633 1.56 14.17 3.97
N VAL A 634 0.36 14.28 3.41
CA VAL A 634 -0.75 15.04 4.00
C VAL A 634 -1.73 14.07 4.66
N TRP A 635 -2.23 14.43 5.85
CA TRP A 635 -3.15 13.58 6.60
C TRP A 635 -4.61 13.91 6.26
N GLU A 636 -5.29 12.94 5.65
CA GLU A 636 -6.65 13.02 5.13
C GLU A 636 -7.67 12.45 6.12
N ASP A 637 -8.70 13.22 6.44
CA ASP A 637 -9.81 12.72 7.25
C ASP A 637 -10.73 11.88 6.35
N ILE A 638 -11.01 10.64 6.75
CA ILE A 638 -12.07 9.85 6.13
C ILE A 638 -13.41 10.52 6.44
N VAL A 639 -14.21 10.81 5.42
CA VAL A 639 -15.56 11.36 5.54
C VAL A 639 -16.62 10.26 5.40
N SER A 640 -16.39 9.29 4.52
CA SER A 640 -17.31 8.17 4.34
C SER A 640 -16.60 6.89 3.88
N ILE A 641 -17.17 5.75 4.27
CA ILE A 641 -16.84 4.42 3.78
C ILE A 641 -18.18 3.79 3.37
N ALA A 642 -18.38 3.53 2.08
CA ALA A 642 -19.64 3.01 1.55
C ALA A 642 -19.41 1.71 0.78
N PRO A 643 -20.19 0.63 1.02
CA PRO A 643 -20.13 -0.57 0.22
C PRO A 643 -20.66 -0.30 -1.20
N GLU A 644 -20.02 -0.85 -2.22
CA GLU A 644 -20.39 -0.70 -3.64
C GLU A 644 -20.73 -2.00 -4.37
N GLY A 645 -20.61 -3.14 -3.69
CA GLY A 645 -20.97 -4.46 -4.23
C GLY A 645 -19.77 -5.30 -4.62
N LEU A 646 -20.00 -6.30 -5.47
CA LEU A 646 -19.00 -7.30 -5.87
C LEU A 646 -18.36 -6.98 -7.22
N GLU A 647 -17.06 -6.69 -7.22
CA GLU A 647 -16.28 -6.44 -8.44
C GLU A 647 -14.98 -7.24 -8.43
N THR A 648 -14.38 -7.43 -9.61
CA THR A 648 -13.04 -8.01 -9.71
C THR A 648 -12.03 -7.11 -9.02
N ALA A 649 -11.34 -7.68 -8.04
CA ALA A 649 -10.30 -7.00 -7.29
C ALA A 649 -8.93 -7.44 -7.77
N TYR A 650 -7.97 -6.55 -7.64
CA TYR A 650 -6.61 -6.69 -8.13
C TYR A 650 -5.64 -6.30 -7.05
N ASP A 651 -4.40 -6.73 -7.22
CA ASP A 651 -3.38 -6.55 -6.22
C ASP A 651 -2.00 -6.39 -6.88
N ILE A 652 -1.15 -5.62 -6.21
CA ILE A 652 0.12 -5.15 -6.74
C ILE A 652 1.18 -5.25 -5.64
N THR A 653 2.32 -5.81 -6.02
CA THR A 653 3.52 -5.86 -5.18
C THR A 653 4.53 -4.82 -5.66
N VAL A 654 4.95 -3.96 -4.75
CA VAL A 654 5.97 -2.92 -4.94
C VAL A 654 7.22 -3.24 -4.12
N GLY A 655 8.39 -3.09 -4.72
CA GLY A 655 9.67 -3.46 -4.10
C GLY A 655 10.10 -2.57 -2.93
N ASP A 656 10.94 -3.14 -2.07
CA ASP A 656 11.68 -2.54 -0.94
C ASP A 656 10.85 -1.99 0.23
N VAL A 657 9.87 -1.14 -0.04
CA VAL A 657 9.13 -0.36 0.99
C VAL A 657 7.70 -0.84 1.22
N HIS A 658 7.25 -1.80 0.41
CA HIS A 658 5.98 -2.50 0.54
C HIS A 658 4.72 -1.61 0.61
N ASN A 659 4.76 -0.43 -0.01
CA ASN A 659 3.62 0.48 -0.12
C ASN A 659 3.65 1.28 -1.42
N PHE A 660 2.53 1.90 -1.78
CA PHE A 660 2.43 2.77 -2.95
C PHE A 660 1.23 3.72 -2.86
N CYS A 661 1.25 4.75 -3.73
CA CYS A 661 0.15 5.69 -3.87
C CYS A 661 -0.80 5.30 -5.00
N VAL A 662 -2.09 5.22 -4.68
CA VAL A 662 -3.18 4.91 -5.60
C VAL A 662 -4.35 5.85 -5.30
N ASP A 663 -4.94 6.44 -6.34
CA ASP A 663 -6.02 7.45 -6.23
C ASP A 663 -5.76 8.60 -5.26
N GLY A 664 -4.48 8.92 -5.02
CA GLY A 664 -4.08 9.98 -4.10
C GLY A 664 -4.12 9.58 -2.63
N LEU A 665 -4.09 8.29 -2.31
CA LEU A 665 -3.91 7.77 -0.95
C LEU A 665 -2.77 6.78 -0.92
N VAL A 666 -2.11 6.65 0.23
CA VAL A 666 -1.00 5.71 0.42
C VAL A 666 -1.53 4.43 1.03
N THR A 667 -1.26 3.32 0.35
CA THR A 667 -1.73 1.99 0.73
C THR A 667 -0.61 0.97 0.75
N HIS A 668 -0.76 -0.08 1.55
CA HIS A 668 0.25 -1.13 1.69
C HIS A 668 0.11 -2.20 0.59
N ASN A 669 1.21 -2.90 0.29
CA ASN A 669 1.19 -4.14 -0.50
C ASN A 669 0.41 -5.24 0.23
N SER A 670 0.01 -6.28 -0.48
CA SER A 670 -0.43 -7.52 0.15
C SER A 670 0.74 -8.46 0.52
N GLY A 671 0.48 -9.38 1.47
CA GLY A 671 1.08 -10.72 1.40
C GLY A 671 2.50 -10.96 1.94
N SER A 672 2.98 -10.24 2.96
CA SER A 672 4.32 -10.50 3.55
C SER A 672 4.55 -11.94 4.03
N LEU A 673 3.52 -12.58 4.60
CA LEU A 673 3.54 -13.99 5.01
C LEU A 673 3.92 -14.92 3.84
N GLU A 674 3.27 -14.72 2.70
CA GLU A 674 3.50 -15.54 1.51
C GLU A 674 4.85 -15.24 0.88
N GLN A 675 5.27 -13.97 0.85
CA GLN A 675 6.50 -13.56 0.15
C GLN A 675 7.76 -14.25 0.71
N GLU A 676 7.84 -14.44 2.02
CA GLU A 676 9.01 -15.03 2.69
C GLU A 676 9.01 -16.56 2.66
N ALA A 677 7.82 -17.19 2.60
CA ALA A 677 7.69 -18.64 2.57
C ALA A 677 8.10 -19.23 1.21
N ASP A 678 8.82 -20.35 1.24
CA ASP A 678 9.11 -21.15 0.04
C ASP A 678 7.91 -22.02 -0.32
N VAL A 679 7.22 -22.54 0.70
CA VAL A 679 6.01 -23.36 0.56
C VAL A 679 4.87 -22.74 1.36
N VAL A 680 3.72 -22.55 0.72
CA VAL A 680 2.47 -22.16 1.40
C VAL A 680 1.42 -23.19 1.09
N ALA A 681 0.90 -23.84 2.12
CA ALA A 681 -0.15 -24.83 2.02
C ALA A 681 -1.34 -24.49 2.92
N PHE A 682 -2.51 -25.02 2.56
CA PHE A 682 -3.73 -24.88 3.34
C PHE A 682 -4.28 -26.24 3.76
N LEU A 683 -4.88 -26.30 4.96
CA LEU A 683 -5.76 -27.41 5.34
C LEU A 683 -7.21 -26.99 5.18
N TYR A 684 -8.01 -27.82 4.51
CA TYR A 684 -9.43 -27.61 4.31
C TYR A 684 -10.20 -28.89 4.61
N ARG A 685 -11.29 -28.79 5.37
CA ARG A 685 -12.18 -29.92 5.66
C ARG A 685 -13.60 -29.50 5.34
N ASP A 686 -14.17 -30.08 4.30
CA ASP A 686 -15.49 -29.70 3.81
C ASP A 686 -16.58 -29.97 4.85
N GLY A 687 -16.48 -31.09 5.57
CA GLY A 687 -17.43 -31.46 6.65
C GLY A 687 -17.54 -30.47 7.80
N TYR A 688 -16.57 -29.55 7.96
CA TYR A 688 -16.68 -28.45 8.92
C TYR A 688 -17.71 -27.39 8.48
N TYR A 689 -17.83 -27.17 7.17
CA TYR A 689 -18.72 -26.15 6.59
C TYR A 689 -20.02 -26.72 6.04
N ASN A 690 -19.98 -27.95 5.56
CA ASN A 690 -21.09 -28.64 4.93
C ASN A 690 -21.42 -29.94 5.70
N PRO A 691 -22.39 -29.92 6.62
CA PRO A 691 -22.78 -31.10 7.39
C PRO A 691 -23.34 -32.24 6.53
N GLU A 692 -23.80 -31.95 5.31
CA GLU A 692 -24.39 -32.92 4.38
C GLU A 692 -23.36 -33.53 3.41
N THR A 693 -22.07 -33.20 3.56
CA THR A 693 -21.03 -33.74 2.69
C THR A 693 -20.90 -35.27 2.85
N ASN A 694 -20.59 -35.97 1.76
CA ASN A 694 -20.43 -37.43 1.77
C ASN A 694 -19.13 -37.87 2.47
N GLU A 695 -18.18 -36.96 2.66
CA GLU A 695 -16.86 -37.24 3.22
C GLU A 695 -16.53 -36.28 4.39
N PRO A 696 -17.30 -36.31 5.50
CA PRO A 696 -17.20 -35.30 6.55
C PRO A 696 -15.87 -35.32 7.31
N ASP A 697 -15.13 -36.43 7.22
CA ASP A 697 -13.82 -36.62 7.85
C ASP A 697 -12.62 -36.36 6.92
N LEU A 698 -12.85 -36.14 5.62
CA LEU A 698 -11.78 -35.88 4.68
C LEU A 698 -11.19 -34.48 4.89
N THR A 699 -9.87 -34.41 5.06
CA THR A 699 -9.11 -33.15 5.11
C THR A 699 -8.19 -33.07 3.90
N GLU A 700 -8.38 -32.03 3.09
CA GLU A 700 -7.53 -31.70 1.95
C GLU A 700 -6.29 -30.93 2.41
N PHE A 701 -5.13 -31.29 1.85
CA PHE A 701 -3.89 -30.52 1.92
C PHE A 701 -3.66 -29.84 0.57
N ILE A 702 -3.73 -28.51 0.54
CA ILE A 702 -3.71 -27.72 -0.68
C ILE A 702 -2.40 -26.96 -0.75
N ILE A 703 -1.44 -27.41 -1.57
CA ILE A 703 -0.22 -26.64 -1.85
C ILE A 703 -0.58 -25.48 -2.78
N ALA A 704 -0.49 -24.27 -2.27
CA ALA A 704 -0.86 -23.07 -3.01
C ALA A 704 0.37 -22.31 -3.56
N LYS A 705 1.54 -22.49 -2.94
CA LYS A 705 2.83 -22.00 -3.41
C LYS A 705 3.93 -23.02 -3.11
N HIS A 706 4.83 -23.24 -4.05
CA HIS A 706 6.06 -24.02 -3.92
C HIS A 706 7.12 -23.37 -4.83
N ARG A 707 8.21 -22.85 -4.24
CA ARG A 707 9.26 -22.10 -4.96
C ARG A 707 10.29 -22.98 -5.65
#